data_AF-A0A525DEA7-F1
#
_entry.id   AF-A0A525DEA7-F1
#
_cell.length_a   1.000
_cell.length_b   1.000
_cell.length_c   1.000
_cell.angle_alpha   90.00
_cell.angle_beta   90.00
_cell.angle_gamma   90.00
#
_symmetry.space_group_name_H-M   'P 1'
#
loop_
_entity.id
_entity.type
_entity.pdbx_description
1 polymer ?
#
loop_
_entity_poly.entity_id
_entity_poly.type
_entity_poly.pdbx_seq_one_letter_code
_entity_poly.pdbx_strand_id
1 'polypeptide(L)'
;MVGTAKFIRIDLNQFMLQISCKPDIELNLHFNTPSRRFYLSVIALVINEMKKKNSSTSIPIQNHLDELALLNKTVGKEAGSSKREHLLPRIYRKWKDALPDLEKAPLFKIIGRKKRYDDSMDKVYLFSEKEKDNWANLFEYMGSHENVRLKFATDKLSIGLKDIKIIFGESIQPSADAWENFTGHLKQHLEEPPDATPHNHHDLTSEPVQEATASQEPAAGKRKQRIRFALVGLAATFVALLYWRYYQPVEPLEVASIDKMAFPLPKNPSVAVLAFDNMTGDPNQEYFCDGISDEIITALSRLNEIFVVARNSSFFYKGKPVKASQISEELGVRYVLEGSVRSAGDQFRITAQLIDALEGRHIWAKNYDQNYGNILKIHDDISLSIAQSLRIKLIDGEQARSFNMRTKNPEVFYKHAQAQSNFQKGTREGLDRYGQLAQKIIDIEPESEIGYRLMGWYHKFLMDWGASRPENLKKAFGYAKKALSLNESDPFTHSLLCRLYLMKREYDTSIELGKRSIELQPNGSQAHLILSVALCYAEDYDASIAHCKKAIRLNPLPAYHYYYCLGRSYYAKGQYDDALTALNQAYELAPDFAPTHMLLATTYSILGRKGEARSAAKRAIELAPHITVSFIKETWLYRTRTGMEITIEAMRRAGFPE
;
A
#
# COMPACT_ATOMS: atom_id res chain seq x y z
N MET A 1 10.49 -30.46 38.29
CA MET A 1 10.64 -29.36 37.31
C MET A 1 9.26 -28.76 37.09
N VAL A 2 9.06 -27.52 37.52
CA VAL A 2 7.77 -26.81 37.41
C VAL A 2 7.65 -26.34 35.97
N GLY A 3 6.75 -26.92 35.20
CA GLY A 3 6.45 -26.42 33.85
C GLY A 3 5.83 -25.04 33.94
N THR A 4 6.45 -24.04 33.31
CA THR A 4 5.87 -22.70 33.18
C THR A 4 4.59 -22.81 32.35
N ALA A 5 3.46 -22.44 32.96
CA ALA A 5 2.14 -22.49 32.34
C ALA A 5 2.06 -21.49 31.17
N LYS A 6 1.43 -21.87 30.06
CA LYS A 6 1.13 -20.95 28.96
C LYS A 6 0.17 -19.87 29.46
N PHE A 7 0.51 -18.60 29.24
CA PHE A 7 -0.30 -17.45 29.66
C PHE A 7 -0.39 -16.40 28.56
N ILE A 8 -1.42 -15.54 28.66
CA ILE A 8 -1.56 -14.33 27.83
C ILE A 8 -1.59 -13.13 28.78
N ARG A 9 -0.85 -12.08 28.46
CA ARG A 9 -0.79 -10.84 29.23
C ARG A 9 -1.17 -9.66 28.36
N ILE A 10 -2.19 -8.91 28.76
CA ILE A 10 -2.59 -7.65 28.15
C ILE A 10 -2.11 -6.53 29.06
N ASP A 11 -1.04 -5.85 28.67
CA ASP A 11 -0.48 -4.72 29.40
C ASP A 11 -1.04 -3.41 28.83
N LEU A 12 -1.93 -2.77 29.59
CA LEU A 12 -2.56 -1.50 29.23
C LEU A 12 -1.69 -0.29 29.61
N ASN A 13 -0.63 -0.46 30.42
CA ASN A 13 0.35 0.60 30.68
C ASN A 13 1.22 0.83 29.43
N GLN A 14 1.66 -0.27 28.81
CA GLN A 14 2.55 -0.23 27.64
C GLN A 14 1.82 -0.45 26.30
N PHE A 15 0.52 -0.73 26.33
CA PHE A 15 -0.28 -1.18 25.18
C PHE A 15 0.40 -2.33 24.43
N MET A 16 0.67 -3.40 25.17
CA MET A 16 1.40 -4.58 24.69
C MET A 16 0.58 -5.86 24.97
N LEU A 17 0.61 -6.81 24.03
CA LEU A 17 0.08 -8.16 24.20
C LEU A 17 1.24 -9.16 24.25
N GLN A 18 1.41 -9.85 25.36
CA GLN A 18 2.41 -10.91 25.53
C GLN A 18 1.74 -12.29 25.47
N ILE A 19 2.33 -13.22 24.74
CA ILE A 19 1.82 -14.59 24.58
C ILE A 19 2.95 -15.58 24.82
N SER A 20 2.80 -16.46 25.81
CA SER A 20 3.74 -17.56 26.04
C SER A 20 3.34 -18.79 25.21
N CYS A 21 4.17 -19.14 24.24
CA CYS A 21 3.91 -20.25 23.30
C CYS A 21 4.52 -21.59 23.78
N LYS A 22 5.67 -21.53 24.46
CA LYS A 22 6.48 -22.63 25.02
C LYS A 22 7.24 -22.14 26.27
N PRO A 23 7.83 -23.01 27.11
CA PRO A 23 8.52 -22.61 28.35
C PRO A 23 9.55 -21.48 28.20
N ASP A 24 10.11 -21.31 27.00
CA ASP A 24 11.19 -20.35 26.70
C ASP A 24 10.91 -19.42 25.50
N ILE A 25 9.66 -19.37 24.99
CA ILE A 25 9.31 -18.50 23.85
C ILE A 25 8.12 -17.62 24.20
N GLU A 26 8.38 -16.31 24.26
CA GLU A 26 7.39 -15.25 24.46
C GLU A 26 7.29 -14.38 23.20
N LEU A 27 6.05 -14.15 22.73
CA LEU A 27 5.75 -13.20 21.67
C LEU A 27 5.21 -11.91 22.30
N ASN A 28 5.88 -10.78 22.03
CA ASN A 28 5.47 -9.44 22.49
C ASN A 28 4.99 -8.60 21.30
N LEU A 29 3.73 -8.21 21.32
CA LEU A 29 3.11 -7.38 20.28
C LEU A 29 2.84 -5.98 20.84
N HIS A 30 3.53 -4.96 20.29
CA HIS A 30 3.36 -3.57 20.71
C HIS A 30 2.35 -2.82 19.84
N PHE A 31 1.42 -2.11 20.47
CA PHE A 31 0.37 -1.34 19.81
C PHE A 31 0.71 0.16 19.90
N ASN A 32 1.53 0.63 18.97
CA ASN A 32 2.12 1.97 19.03
C ASN A 32 1.28 3.09 18.39
N THR A 33 0.17 2.78 17.73
CA THR A 33 -0.72 3.78 17.11
C THR A 33 -2.05 3.91 17.86
N PRO A 34 -2.68 5.10 17.92
CA PRO A 34 -3.95 5.31 18.65
C PRO A 34 -5.05 4.32 18.24
N SER A 35 -5.18 4.08 16.93
CA SER A 35 -6.08 3.06 16.39
C SER A 35 -5.80 1.66 16.94
N ARG A 36 -4.53 1.22 16.96
CA ARG A 36 -4.15 -0.12 17.42
C ARG A 36 -4.35 -0.27 18.93
N ARG A 37 -4.02 0.78 19.71
CA ARG A 37 -4.28 0.86 21.15
C ARG A 37 -5.76 0.72 21.47
N PHE A 38 -6.61 1.43 20.73
CA PHE A 38 -8.07 1.33 20.86
C PHE A 38 -8.56 -0.13 20.70
N TYR A 39 -8.10 -0.86 19.67
CA TYR A 39 -8.51 -2.25 19.48
C TYR A 39 -7.99 -3.20 20.58
N LEU A 40 -6.77 -2.99 21.08
CA LEU A 40 -6.26 -3.75 22.22
C LEU A 40 -7.13 -3.52 23.48
N SER A 41 -7.55 -2.29 23.74
CA SER A 41 -8.46 -1.96 24.85
C SER A 41 -9.84 -2.58 24.68
N VAL A 42 -10.36 -2.68 23.45
CA VAL A 42 -11.63 -3.40 23.17
C VAL A 42 -11.49 -4.89 23.48
N ILE A 43 -10.34 -5.51 23.18
CA ILE A 43 -10.08 -6.92 23.54
C ILE A 43 -10.06 -7.09 25.06
N ALA A 44 -9.40 -6.16 25.78
CA ALA A 44 -9.36 -6.18 27.25
C ALA A 44 -10.76 -6.04 27.88
N LEU A 45 -11.61 -5.14 27.37
CA LEU A 45 -13.02 -4.98 27.79
C LEU A 45 -13.76 -6.31 27.73
N VAL A 46 -13.70 -6.98 26.58
CA VAL A 46 -14.47 -8.21 26.38
C VAL A 46 -13.98 -9.33 27.29
N ILE A 47 -12.66 -9.49 27.45
CA ILE A 47 -12.08 -10.50 28.35
C ILE A 47 -12.48 -10.24 29.81
N ASN A 48 -12.53 -8.96 30.22
CA ASN A 48 -12.99 -8.60 31.56
C ASN A 48 -14.44 -9.03 31.81
N GLU A 49 -15.33 -8.76 30.86
CA GLU A 49 -16.75 -9.12 30.96
C GLU A 49 -16.96 -10.64 30.97
N MET A 50 -16.15 -11.39 30.22
CA MET A 50 -16.17 -12.87 30.29
C MET A 50 -15.74 -13.39 31.67
N LYS A 51 -14.73 -12.75 32.28
CA LYS A 51 -14.28 -13.12 33.64
C LYS A 51 -15.36 -12.84 34.69
N LYS A 52 -16.05 -11.70 34.62
CA LYS A 52 -17.14 -11.34 35.56
C LYS A 52 -18.29 -12.34 35.54
N LYS A 53 -18.66 -12.81 34.35
CA LYS A 53 -19.73 -13.80 34.18
C LYS A 53 -19.30 -15.23 34.49
N ASN A 54 -18.02 -15.44 34.85
CA ASN A 54 -17.37 -16.75 35.04
C ASN A 54 -17.73 -17.74 33.92
N SER A 55 -17.85 -17.21 32.71
CA SER A 55 -18.45 -17.90 31.58
C SER A 55 -17.70 -17.50 30.33
N SER A 56 -17.48 -18.49 29.47
CA SER A 56 -16.87 -18.28 28.16
C SER A 56 -17.91 -17.86 27.11
N THR A 57 -19.10 -17.44 27.56
CA THR A 57 -20.21 -16.93 26.74
C THR A 57 -19.88 -15.61 26.02
N SER A 58 -20.60 -15.36 24.93
CA SER A 58 -20.43 -14.17 24.08
C SER A 58 -20.78 -12.88 24.82
N ILE A 59 -19.97 -11.84 24.59
CA ILE A 59 -20.22 -10.49 25.08
C ILE A 59 -20.67 -9.60 23.91
N PRO A 60 -21.93 -9.16 23.87
CA PRO A 60 -22.42 -8.25 22.84
C PRO A 60 -21.87 -6.84 23.09
N ILE A 61 -20.88 -6.41 22.31
CA ILE A 61 -20.22 -5.10 22.46
C ILE A 61 -21.16 -3.90 22.26
N GLN A 62 -22.28 -4.12 21.57
CA GLN A 62 -23.36 -3.12 21.44
C GLN A 62 -23.98 -2.72 22.77
N ASN A 63 -23.82 -3.54 23.82
CA ASN A 63 -24.27 -3.22 25.17
C ASN A 63 -23.24 -2.38 25.96
N HIS A 64 -22.06 -2.10 25.38
CA HIS A 64 -20.96 -1.36 26.00
C HIS A 64 -20.58 -0.11 25.20
N LEU A 65 -21.58 0.54 24.59
CA LEU A 65 -21.37 1.70 23.71
C LEU A 65 -20.70 2.88 24.41
N ASP A 66 -20.96 3.06 25.71
CA ASP A 66 -20.40 4.16 26.49
C ASP A 66 -18.92 3.94 26.78
N GLU A 67 -18.51 2.72 27.13
CA GLU A 67 -17.11 2.35 27.27
C GLU A 67 -16.38 2.44 25.93
N LEU A 68 -17.00 2.02 24.83
CA LEU A 68 -16.41 2.15 23.50
C LEU A 68 -16.22 3.62 23.09
N ALA A 69 -17.17 4.48 23.42
CA ALA A 69 -17.06 5.92 23.18
C ALA A 69 -15.94 6.54 24.02
N LEU A 70 -15.84 6.18 25.30
CA LEU A 70 -14.76 6.59 26.20
C LEU A 70 -13.40 6.20 25.64
N LEU A 71 -13.20 4.92 25.30
CA LEU A 71 -11.95 4.41 24.70
C LEU A 71 -11.60 5.12 23.39
N ASN A 72 -12.60 5.38 22.53
CA ASN A 72 -12.35 6.05 21.27
C ASN A 72 -11.89 7.50 21.48
N LYS A 73 -12.48 8.20 22.45
CA LYS A 73 -12.16 9.59 22.77
C LYS A 73 -10.76 9.72 23.39
N THR A 74 -10.40 8.83 24.32
CA THR A 74 -9.16 8.95 25.11
C THR A 74 -7.98 8.20 24.48
N VAL A 75 -8.18 6.95 24.06
CA VAL A 75 -7.13 6.08 23.52
C VAL A 75 -7.02 6.19 21.99
N GLY A 76 -8.16 6.37 21.32
CA GLY A 76 -8.26 6.42 19.85
C GLY A 76 -7.86 7.75 19.19
N LYS A 77 -7.83 8.86 19.96
CA LYS A 77 -7.44 10.25 19.59
C LYS A 77 -7.81 10.66 18.15
N GLU A 78 -9.07 11.06 17.93
CA GLU A 78 -9.61 11.70 16.69
C GLU A 78 -9.26 11.05 15.33
N ALA A 79 -8.86 9.77 15.30
CA ALA A 79 -8.60 9.02 14.06
C ALA A 79 -9.89 8.61 13.29
N GLY A 80 -10.92 9.48 13.29
CA GLY A 80 -12.21 9.30 12.61
C GLY A 80 -13.40 9.83 13.42
N SER A 81 -14.57 9.93 12.75
CA SER A 81 -15.81 10.50 13.32
C SER A 81 -16.08 10.04 14.75
N SER A 82 -16.17 11.00 15.66
CA SER A 82 -16.41 10.83 17.10
C SER A 82 -17.88 10.52 17.44
N LYS A 83 -18.76 10.42 16.44
CA LYS A 83 -20.19 10.19 16.63
C LYS A 83 -20.46 8.72 17.01
N ARG A 84 -21.17 8.53 18.13
CA ARG A 84 -21.56 7.22 18.70
C ARG A 84 -22.16 6.25 17.67
N GLU A 85 -22.98 6.77 16.77
CA GLU A 85 -23.70 6.02 15.72
C GLU A 85 -22.79 5.35 14.68
N HIS A 86 -21.52 5.75 14.57
CA HIS A 86 -20.57 5.21 13.58
C HIS A 86 -19.50 4.31 14.19
N LEU A 87 -19.45 4.15 15.51
CA LEU A 87 -18.41 3.36 16.19
C LEU A 87 -18.52 1.86 15.88
N LEU A 88 -19.72 1.28 16.03
CA LEU A 88 -19.94 -0.14 15.76
C LEU A 88 -19.69 -0.51 14.28
N PRO A 89 -20.24 0.20 13.28
CA PRO A 89 -19.93 -0.06 11.88
C PRO A 89 -18.43 0.05 11.54
N ARG A 90 -17.70 0.97 12.19
CA ARG A 90 -16.26 1.15 11.98
C ARG A 90 -15.43 0.00 12.55
N ILE A 91 -15.71 -0.40 13.80
CA ILE A 91 -15.09 -1.58 14.41
C ILE A 91 -15.33 -2.79 13.50
N TYR A 92 -16.57 -2.97 13.05
CA TYR A 92 -16.96 -4.05 12.17
C TYR A 92 -16.22 -4.03 10.81
N ARG A 93 -16.22 -2.90 10.09
CA ARG A 93 -15.57 -2.79 8.76
C ARG A 93 -14.08 -3.10 8.82
N LYS A 94 -13.36 -2.50 9.77
CA LYS A 94 -11.92 -2.69 9.91
C LYS A 94 -11.55 -4.13 10.27
N TRP A 95 -12.44 -4.84 10.97
CA TRP A 95 -12.24 -6.25 11.31
C TRP A 95 -12.66 -7.16 10.16
N LYS A 96 -13.71 -6.80 9.39
CA LYS A 96 -14.11 -7.44 8.14
C LYS A 96 -12.96 -7.48 7.14
N ASP A 97 -12.26 -6.36 6.97
CA ASP A 97 -11.12 -6.24 6.05
C ASP A 97 -9.91 -7.10 6.51
N ALA A 98 -9.80 -7.36 7.81
CA ALA A 98 -8.76 -8.23 8.38
C ALA A 98 -9.14 -9.73 8.39
N LEU A 99 -10.42 -10.10 8.17
CA LEU A 99 -10.90 -11.48 8.21
C LEU A 99 -10.10 -12.46 7.34
N PRO A 100 -9.73 -12.14 6.08
CA PRO A 100 -8.97 -13.06 5.23
C PRO A 100 -7.59 -13.41 5.81
N ASP A 101 -6.96 -12.47 6.53
CA ASP A 101 -5.68 -12.67 7.20
C ASP A 101 -5.85 -13.44 8.53
N LEU A 102 -6.98 -13.23 9.22
CA LEU A 102 -7.32 -13.91 10.48
C LEU A 102 -7.72 -15.39 10.28
N GLU A 103 -8.20 -15.80 9.10
CA GLU A 103 -8.46 -17.21 8.77
C GLU A 103 -7.19 -18.08 8.88
N LYS A 104 -6.05 -17.50 8.54
CA LYS A 104 -4.74 -18.15 8.56
C LYS A 104 -3.99 -17.90 9.87
N ALA A 105 -4.49 -17.01 10.73
CA ALA A 105 -3.81 -16.62 11.97
C ALA A 105 -4.00 -17.66 13.08
N PRO A 106 -2.95 -18.04 13.81
CA PRO A 106 -3.03 -19.03 14.90
C PRO A 106 -3.87 -18.53 16.10
N LEU A 107 -4.02 -17.21 16.26
CA LEU A 107 -4.71 -16.58 17.40
C LEU A 107 -6.22 -16.43 17.21
N PHE A 108 -6.75 -16.74 16.01
CA PHE A 108 -8.16 -16.52 15.69
C PHE A 108 -8.78 -17.75 14.99
N LYS A 109 -10.10 -17.90 15.15
CA LYS A 109 -10.88 -18.93 14.45
C LYS A 109 -12.18 -18.31 13.95
N ILE A 110 -12.40 -18.38 12.64
CA ILE A 110 -13.69 -18.02 12.03
C ILE A 110 -14.61 -19.23 12.15
N ILE A 111 -15.81 -19.04 12.70
CA ILE A 111 -16.73 -20.16 13.01
C ILE A 111 -18.00 -20.11 12.18
N GLY A 112 -18.19 -19.07 11.36
CA GLY A 112 -19.25 -19.05 10.35
C GLY A 112 -19.13 -17.92 9.34
N ARG A 113 -19.39 -18.26 8.07
CA ARG A 113 -19.67 -17.36 6.95
C ARG A 113 -20.86 -17.94 6.21
N LYS A 114 -21.78 -17.12 5.72
CA LYS A 114 -22.69 -17.55 4.65
C LYS A 114 -21.81 -17.72 3.39
N LYS A 115 -21.30 -18.93 3.14
CA LYS A 115 -20.54 -19.21 1.92
C LYS A 115 -21.54 -19.30 0.76
N ARG A 116 -21.42 -18.40 -0.21
CA ARG A 116 -21.81 -18.74 -1.59
C ARG A 116 -20.75 -19.71 -2.09
N TYR A 117 -21.13 -20.96 -2.28
CA TYR A 117 -20.41 -21.83 -3.20
C TYR A 117 -21.10 -21.74 -4.56
N ASP A 118 -20.31 -22.01 -5.59
CA ASP A 118 -20.78 -22.20 -6.95
C ASP A 118 -22.01 -23.11 -7.03
N ASP A 119 -22.89 -22.74 -7.95
CA ASP A 119 -24.02 -23.49 -8.49
C ASP A 119 -25.12 -23.99 -7.51
N SER A 120 -26.22 -23.24 -7.49
CA SER A 120 -27.59 -23.73 -7.27
C SER A 120 -27.92 -24.40 -5.92
N MET A 121 -27.98 -23.63 -4.82
CA MET A 121 -29.02 -23.69 -3.78
C MET A 121 -28.58 -22.90 -2.53
N ASP A 122 -29.45 -22.02 -2.02
CA ASP A 122 -29.29 -21.39 -0.71
C ASP A 122 -29.50 -22.43 0.41
N LYS A 123 -28.44 -22.97 1.01
CA LYS A 123 -28.56 -23.67 2.30
C LYS A 123 -28.46 -22.67 3.45
N VAL A 124 -29.60 -22.44 4.11
CA VAL A 124 -29.64 -21.79 5.43
C VAL A 124 -29.34 -22.86 6.47
N TYR A 125 -28.24 -22.73 7.20
CA TYR A 125 -28.00 -23.53 8.39
C TYR A 125 -28.82 -22.93 9.56
N LEU A 126 -29.98 -23.51 9.84
CA LEU A 126 -30.73 -23.26 11.06
C LEU A 126 -30.18 -24.19 12.16
N PHE A 127 -29.56 -23.60 13.18
CA PHE A 127 -29.06 -24.34 14.36
C PHE A 127 -30.07 -24.32 15.50
N SER A 128 -30.10 -25.38 16.30
CA SER A 128 -30.95 -25.52 17.49
C SER A 128 -30.42 -24.72 18.69
N GLU A 129 -31.28 -24.31 19.64
CA GLU A 129 -30.87 -23.61 20.89
C GLU A 129 -29.81 -24.38 21.69
N LYS A 130 -29.86 -25.72 21.65
CA LYS A 130 -28.91 -26.59 22.36
C LYS A 130 -27.50 -26.59 21.72
N GLU A 131 -27.39 -26.29 20.42
CA GLU A 131 -26.11 -26.04 19.77
C GLU A 131 -25.59 -24.63 20.10
N LYS A 132 -26.47 -23.65 20.33
CA LYS A 132 -26.07 -22.28 20.71
C LYS A 132 -25.40 -22.21 22.10
N ASP A 133 -25.77 -23.08 23.02
CA ASP A 133 -25.27 -23.08 24.42
C ASP A 133 -23.87 -23.70 24.63
N ASN A 134 -23.35 -24.49 23.69
CA ASN A 134 -21.99 -25.04 23.78
C ASN A 134 -20.91 -24.10 23.17
N TRP A 135 -21.29 -22.93 22.67
CA TRP A 135 -20.46 -22.14 21.74
C TRP A 135 -19.86 -20.91 22.43
N ALA A 136 -18.91 -21.18 23.31
CA ALA A 136 -18.10 -20.16 23.94
C ALA A 136 -17.19 -19.45 22.93
N ASN A 137 -17.52 -18.22 22.46
CA ASN A 137 -16.70 -17.32 21.60
C ASN A 137 -17.13 -15.85 21.49
N LEU A 138 -16.10 -14.99 21.38
CA LEU A 138 -16.08 -13.54 21.19
C LEU A 138 -16.96 -13.02 20.02
N PHE A 139 -17.65 -11.91 20.25
CA PHE A 139 -18.40 -11.06 19.30
C PHE A 139 -19.70 -11.64 18.67
N GLU A 140 -20.81 -11.00 19.02
CA GLU A 140 -22.03 -10.99 18.23
C GLU A 140 -22.29 -9.58 17.71
N TYR A 141 -22.38 -9.43 16.38
CA TYR A 141 -22.92 -8.23 15.72
C TYR A 141 -24.16 -8.65 14.94
N MET A 142 -25.31 -8.07 15.31
CA MET A 142 -26.57 -8.20 14.58
C MET A 142 -26.76 -6.94 13.74
N GLY A 143 -26.12 -6.87 12.56
CA GLY A 143 -26.33 -5.78 11.61
C GLY A 143 -26.08 -6.21 10.17
N SER A 144 -27.13 -6.04 9.35
CA SER A 144 -27.24 -6.31 7.91
C SER A 144 -26.71 -7.67 7.40
N HIS A 145 -27.60 -8.66 7.44
CA HIS A 145 -27.73 -9.84 6.55
C HIS A 145 -26.59 -10.87 6.45
N GLU A 146 -25.44 -10.65 7.08
CA GLU A 146 -24.35 -11.65 7.17
C GLU A 146 -23.84 -11.78 8.60
N ASN A 147 -24.37 -12.77 9.33
CA ASN A 147 -23.93 -13.09 10.70
C ASN A 147 -22.51 -13.70 10.66
N VAL A 148 -21.48 -12.88 10.88
CA VAL A 148 -20.08 -13.33 11.04
C VAL A 148 -19.72 -13.34 12.52
N ARG A 149 -19.19 -14.46 13.04
CA ARG A 149 -18.78 -14.64 14.45
C ARG A 149 -17.29 -15.06 14.53
N LEU A 150 -16.51 -14.41 15.41
CA LEU A 150 -15.04 -14.52 15.47
C LEU A 150 -14.52 -14.94 16.85
N LYS A 151 -13.87 -16.10 16.96
CA LYS A 151 -13.24 -16.56 18.21
C LYS A 151 -11.81 -16.04 18.37
N PHE A 152 -11.46 -15.50 19.54
CA PHE A 152 -10.07 -15.50 20.02
C PHE A 152 -9.73 -16.91 20.47
N ALA A 153 -8.80 -17.56 19.76
CA ALA A 153 -8.62 -19.01 19.79
C ALA A 153 -7.76 -19.48 20.99
N THR A 154 -8.23 -19.18 22.21
CA THR A 154 -7.57 -19.62 23.45
C THR A 154 -7.51 -21.15 23.56
N ASP A 155 -8.48 -21.84 22.95
CA ASP A 155 -8.56 -23.30 22.80
C ASP A 155 -7.43 -23.85 21.92
N LYS A 156 -7.06 -23.18 20.82
CA LYS A 156 -5.91 -23.57 19.97
C LYS A 156 -4.56 -23.44 20.70
N LEU A 157 -4.49 -22.57 21.71
CA LEU A 157 -3.28 -22.37 22.52
C LEU A 157 -3.27 -23.25 23.79
N SER A 158 -4.37 -23.94 24.10
CA SER A 158 -4.59 -24.66 25.35
C SER A 158 -4.52 -23.74 26.59
N ILE A 159 -5.07 -22.52 26.47
CA ILE A 159 -5.06 -21.48 27.52
C ILE A 159 -6.51 -21.23 27.98
N GLY A 160 -6.76 -21.28 29.29
CA GLY A 160 -8.07 -20.96 29.87
C GLY A 160 -8.23 -19.47 30.17
N LEU A 161 -9.47 -19.00 30.42
CA LEU A 161 -9.74 -17.61 30.81
C LEU A 161 -8.96 -17.16 32.07
N LYS A 162 -8.63 -18.11 32.95
CA LYS A 162 -7.84 -17.87 34.17
C LYS A 162 -6.36 -17.58 33.89
N ASP A 163 -5.86 -18.02 32.73
CA ASP A 163 -4.47 -17.86 32.31
C ASP A 163 -4.24 -16.57 31.52
N ILE A 164 -5.31 -15.80 31.27
CA ILE A 164 -5.26 -14.48 30.65
C ILE A 164 -5.21 -13.42 31.75
N LYS A 165 -4.24 -12.52 31.72
CA LYS A 165 -4.00 -11.48 32.72
C LYS A 165 -4.11 -10.09 32.08
N ILE A 166 -4.89 -9.19 32.67
CA ILE A 166 -4.97 -7.77 32.29
C ILE A 166 -4.18 -6.97 33.33
N ILE A 167 -3.38 -6.00 32.90
CA ILE A 167 -2.50 -5.22 33.78
C ILE A 167 -2.61 -3.75 33.48
N PHE A 168 -2.71 -2.97 34.56
CA PHE A 168 -2.70 -1.52 34.56
C PHE A 168 -2.31 -1.02 35.97
N GLY A 169 -1.46 0.01 36.08
CA GLY A 169 -0.92 0.53 37.35
C GLY A 169 0.44 -0.06 37.79
N GLU A 170 0.91 0.32 38.98
CA GLU A 170 2.29 0.05 39.51
C GLU A 170 2.57 -1.42 39.88
N SER A 171 1.62 -2.34 39.71
CA SER A 171 1.80 -3.75 40.05
C SER A 171 2.08 -4.59 38.81
N ILE A 172 3.25 -5.24 38.79
CA ILE A 172 3.58 -6.33 37.85
C ILE A 172 2.67 -7.56 38.09
N GLN A 173 1.93 -7.62 39.21
CA GLN A 173 0.92 -8.65 39.47
C GLN A 173 -0.48 -8.25 38.93
N PRO A 174 -1.24 -9.20 38.34
CA PRO A 174 -2.59 -8.94 37.86
C PRO A 174 -3.51 -8.59 39.04
N SER A 175 -4.11 -7.40 39.05
CA SER A 175 -5.20 -7.10 39.98
C SER A 175 -6.53 -7.54 39.36
N ALA A 176 -7.47 -8.00 40.19
CA ALA A 176 -8.82 -8.31 39.75
C ALA A 176 -9.54 -7.07 39.16
N ASP A 177 -9.09 -5.88 39.55
CA ASP A 177 -9.69 -4.58 39.23
C ASP A 177 -8.90 -3.78 38.18
N ALA A 178 -8.00 -4.42 37.42
CA ALA A 178 -7.11 -3.73 36.48
C ALA A 178 -7.87 -2.97 35.37
N TRP A 179 -9.00 -3.52 34.91
CA TRP A 179 -9.85 -2.88 33.91
C TRP A 179 -10.62 -1.69 34.48
N GLU A 180 -11.14 -1.83 35.69
CA GLU A 180 -11.85 -0.80 36.45
C GLU A 180 -10.92 0.38 36.75
N ASN A 181 -9.68 0.12 37.15
CA ASN A 181 -8.65 1.15 37.34
C ASN A 181 -8.28 1.86 36.04
N PHE A 182 -8.14 1.11 34.93
CA PHE A 182 -7.87 1.67 33.61
C PHE A 182 -8.99 2.62 33.17
N THR A 183 -10.23 2.17 33.24
CA THR A 183 -11.39 3.00 32.86
C THR A 183 -11.60 4.19 33.79
N GLY A 184 -11.30 4.04 35.09
CA GLY A 184 -11.29 5.13 36.06
C GLY A 184 -10.25 6.21 35.71
N HIS A 185 -9.01 5.81 35.39
CA HIS A 185 -7.96 6.73 34.96
C HIS A 185 -8.33 7.49 33.67
N LEU A 186 -8.96 6.81 32.70
CA LEU A 186 -9.43 7.45 31.48
C LEU A 186 -10.57 8.47 31.72
N LYS A 187 -11.42 8.25 32.72
CA LYS A 187 -12.50 9.18 33.09
C LYS A 187 -11.95 10.43 33.78
N GLN A 188 -10.97 10.27 34.68
CA GLN A 188 -10.29 11.41 35.32
C GLN A 188 -9.60 12.32 34.29
N HIS A 189 -8.94 11.73 33.30
CA HIS A 189 -8.32 12.47 32.18
C HIS A 189 -9.32 13.24 31.28
N LEU A 190 -10.63 13.05 31.44
CA LEU A 190 -11.68 13.77 30.71
C LEU A 190 -12.33 14.90 31.52
N GLU A 191 -12.11 14.93 32.85
CA GLU A 191 -12.70 15.93 33.76
C GLU A 191 -11.79 17.15 33.98
N GLU A 192 -10.53 17.11 33.52
CA GLU A 192 -9.63 18.27 33.56
C GLU A 192 -9.89 19.22 32.36
N PRO A 193 -10.09 20.54 32.59
CA PRO A 193 -10.37 21.50 31.53
C PRO A 193 -9.11 21.77 30.67
N PRO A 194 -9.28 22.11 29.37
CA PRO A 194 -8.18 22.39 28.47
C PRO A 194 -7.66 23.82 28.69
N ASP A 195 -7.06 24.08 29.85
CA ASP A 195 -6.20 25.23 30.09
C ASP A 195 -5.29 24.97 31.30
N ALA A 196 -4.19 24.27 31.03
CA ALA A 196 -2.97 24.40 31.81
C ALA A 196 -1.79 24.26 30.83
N THR A 197 -1.17 25.40 30.52
CA THR A 197 0.13 25.45 29.84
C THR A 197 1.20 24.74 30.67
N PRO A 198 2.29 24.27 30.05
CA PRO A 198 3.25 23.39 30.71
C PRO A 198 4.02 24.18 31.77
N HIS A 199 3.89 23.78 33.04
CA HIS A 199 4.75 24.35 34.06
C HIS A 199 6.20 23.89 33.84
N ASN A 200 7.01 24.89 33.56
CA ASN A 200 8.46 24.88 33.46
C ASN A 200 9.14 24.09 34.57
N HIS A 201 10.24 23.48 34.15
CA HIS A 201 11.46 23.23 34.91
C HIS A 201 11.66 24.20 36.08
N HIS A 202 11.76 23.66 37.30
CA HIS A 202 12.63 24.23 38.30
C HIS A 202 13.84 23.33 38.50
N ASP A 203 14.94 23.89 38.02
CA ASP A 203 16.34 23.61 38.30
C ASP A 203 16.64 23.73 39.79
N LEU A 204 17.41 22.79 40.35
CA LEU A 204 18.18 22.95 41.58
C LEU A 204 19.48 22.13 41.47
N THR A 205 20.46 22.76 40.82
CA THR A 205 21.82 23.03 41.30
C THR A 205 22.58 21.95 42.09
N SER A 206 23.79 21.73 41.59
CA SER A 206 24.95 21.03 42.17
C SER A 206 25.55 21.65 43.45
N GLU A 207 25.99 20.75 44.33
CA GLU A 207 27.10 20.80 45.31
C GLU A 207 27.02 21.73 46.56
N PRO A 208 27.74 21.44 47.68
CA PRO A 208 28.80 20.44 47.88
C PRO A 208 28.61 19.48 49.09
N VAL A 209 29.48 18.47 49.10
CA VAL A 209 29.76 17.56 50.22
C VAL A 209 30.51 18.31 51.33
N GLN A 210 30.06 18.16 52.58
CA GLN A 210 30.88 18.40 53.78
C GLN A 210 30.84 17.16 54.69
N GLU A 211 32.03 16.67 55.01
CA GLU A 211 32.31 15.67 56.04
C GLU A 211 32.00 16.21 57.43
N ALA A 212 31.35 15.40 58.28
CA ALA A 212 31.69 15.28 59.69
C ALA A 212 31.16 13.96 60.27
N THR A 213 32.10 13.18 60.77
CA THR A 213 32.01 11.91 61.51
C THR A 213 31.11 11.94 62.74
N ALA A 214 30.34 10.87 62.95
CA ALA A 214 30.20 10.27 64.27
C ALA A 214 29.86 8.77 64.15
N SER A 215 30.72 7.99 64.78
CA SER A 215 30.83 6.53 64.81
C SER A 215 29.63 5.80 65.39
N GLN A 216 29.30 4.63 64.85
CA GLN A 216 29.03 3.41 65.62
C GLN A 216 29.05 2.16 64.69
N GLU A 217 30.08 1.34 64.84
CA GLU A 217 30.14 -0.08 64.39
C GLU A 217 29.91 -0.99 65.62
N PRO A 218 29.70 -2.32 65.53
CA PRO A 218 29.85 -3.19 64.34
C PRO A 218 28.81 -4.32 64.14
N ALA A 219 28.80 -4.93 62.95
CA ALA A 219 28.55 -6.38 62.77
C ALA A 219 29.09 -6.94 61.42
N ALA A 220 30.33 -7.42 61.47
CA ALA A 220 30.87 -8.65 60.86
C ALA A 220 30.59 -9.03 59.36
N GLY A 221 31.60 -8.82 58.51
CA GLY A 221 32.46 -9.95 58.09
C GLY A 221 32.19 -10.73 56.79
N LYS A 222 31.01 -10.71 56.16
CA LYS A 222 30.76 -11.56 54.95
C LYS A 222 30.24 -10.84 53.68
N ARG A 223 30.13 -9.51 53.69
CA ARG A 223 29.46 -8.74 52.62
C ARG A 223 30.39 -8.24 51.49
N LYS A 224 31.69 -8.00 51.76
CA LYS A 224 32.63 -7.39 50.80
C LYS A 224 33.13 -8.34 49.69
N GLN A 225 33.22 -9.65 49.93
CA GLN A 225 33.63 -10.61 48.88
C GLN A 225 32.51 -10.86 47.86
N ARG A 226 31.25 -10.93 48.29
CA ARG A 226 30.09 -11.15 47.40
C ARG A 226 29.88 -10.01 46.39
N ILE A 227 30.17 -8.76 46.79
CA ILE A 227 30.07 -7.59 45.90
C ILE A 227 31.18 -7.58 44.85
N ARG A 228 32.40 -8.03 45.18
CA ARG A 228 33.50 -8.16 44.21
C ARG A 228 33.24 -9.25 43.17
N PHE A 229 32.72 -10.41 43.58
CA PHE A 229 32.33 -11.46 42.62
C PHE A 229 31.15 -11.06 41.73
N ALA A 230 30.19 -10.29 42.24
CA ALA A 230 29.08 -9.76 41.45
C ALA A 230 29.54 -8.77 40.37
N LEU A 231 30.50 -7.88 40.70
CA LEU A 231 31.07 -6.92 39.75
C LEU A 231 31.92 -7.58 38.66
N VAL A 232 32.71 -8.61 39.01
CA VAL A 232 33.49 -9.39 38.03
C VAL A 232 32.57 -10.20 37.12
N GLY A 233 31.49 -10.77 37.67
CA GLY A 233 30.47 -11.48 36.88
C GLY A 233 29.77 -10.56 35.88
N LEU A 234 29.45 -9.31 36.27
CA LEU A 234 28.86 -8.29 35.41
C LEU A 234 29.82 -7.81 34.30
N ALA A 235 31.10 -7.66 34.61
CA ALA A 235 32.11 -7.31 33.61
C ALA A 235 32.32 -8.46 32.61
N ALA A 236 32.34 -9.71 33.08
CA ALA A 236 32.48 -10.88 32.23
C ALA A 236 31.28 -11.10 31.31
N THR A 237 30.04 -10.89 31.79
CA THR A 237 28.84 -10.94 30.94
C THR A 237 28.80 -9.80 29.94
N PHE A 238 29.25 -8.60 30.30
CA PHE A 238 29.36 -7.48 29.38
C PHE A 238 30.38 -7.76 28.25
N VAL A 239 31.54 -8.31 28.59
CA VAL A 239 32.55 -8.73 27.60
C VAL A 239 32.04 -9.89 26.74
N ALA A 240 31.34 -10.87 27.33
CA ALA A 240 30.73 -11.96 26.58
C ALA A 240 29.62 -11.48 25.64
N LEU A 241 28.83 -10.47 26.04
CA LEU A 241 27.81 -9.83 25.20
C LEU A 241 28.44 -9.01 24.07
N LEU A 242 29.54 -8.29 24.34
CA LEU A 242 30.29 -7.59 23.30
C LEU A 242 30.96 -8.55 22.32
N TYR A 243 31.54 -9.64 22.81
CA TYR A 243 32.11 -10.70 22.00
C TYR A 243 31.03 -11.39 21.16
N TRP A 244 29.90 -11.75 21.76
CA TRP A 244 28.77 -12.33 21.04
C TRP A 244 28.24 -11.37 19.97
N ARG A 245 28.13 -10.07 20.26
CA ARG A 245 27.70 -9.05 19.30
C ARG A 245 28.71 -8.81 18.17
N TYR A 246 30.01 -8.92 18.44
CA TYR A 246 31.07 -8.77 17.44
C TYR A 246 31.23 -10.01 16.55
N TYR A 247 30.90 -11.20 17.07
CA TYR A 247 31.00 -12.49 16.37
C TYR A 247 29.66 -13.06 15.90
N GLN A 248 28.56 -12.29 15.94
CA GLN A 248 27.33 -12.65 15.24
C GLN A 248 27.63 -12.69 13.73
N PRO A 249 27.54 -13.85 13.08
CA PRO A 249 27.70 -13.91 11.63
C PRO A 249 26.61 -13.04 11.00
N VAL A 250 27.01 -12.10 10.14
CA VAL A 250 26.06 -11.38 9.28
C VAL A 250 25.30 -12.47 8.53
N GLU A 251 23.98 -12.55 8.73
CA GLU A 251 23.15 -13.50 7.97
C GLU A 251 23.47 -13.29 6.48
N PRO A 252 23.89 -14.33 5.75
CA PRO A 252 24.11 -14.19 4.32
C PRO A 252 22.84 -13.64 3.70
N LEU A 253 22.96 -12.60 2.87
CA LEU A 253 21.82 -12.09 2.12
C LEU A 253 21.19 -13.27 1.38
N GLU A 254 19.94 -13.57 1.72
CA GLU A 254 19.19 -14.65 1.10
C GLU A 254 19.10 -14.36 -0.39
N VAL A 255 19.66 -15.24 -1.21
CA VAL A 255 19.87 -15.02 -2.65
C VAL A 255 18.60 -15.38 -3.42
N ALA A 256 18.20 -14.54 -4.38
CA ALA A 256 17.10 -14.83 -5.29
C ALA A 256 17.45 -15.99 -6.23
N SER A 257 16.48 -16.88 -6.47
CA SER A 257 16.60 -17.94 -7.47
C SER A 257 15.88 -17.58 -8.77
N ILE A 258 16.56 -17.79 -9.91
CA ILE A 258 15.95 -17.62 -11.24
C ILE A 258 14.74 -18.55 -11.41
N ASP A 259 14.77 -19.75 -10.84
CA ASP A 259 13.69 -20.73 -10.95
C ASP A 259 12.41 -20.32 -10.20
N LYS A 260 12.54 -19.41 -9.23
CA LYS A 260 11.42 -18.86 -8.46
C LYS A 260 10.86 -17.57 -9.04
N MET A 261 11.46 -17.04 -10.10
CA MET A 261 11.04 -15.76 -10.67
C MET A 261 9.64 -15.86 -11.30
N ALA A 262 8.74 -14.96 -10.89
CA ALA A 262 7.40 -14.86 -11.45
C ALA A 262 7.41 -14.36 -12.91
N PHE A 263 8.46 -13.64 -13.30
CA PHE A 263 8.67 -13.14 -14.65
C PHE A 263 10.08 -13.48 -15.14
N PRO A 264 10.26 -13.79 -16.43
CA PRO A 264 11.58 -14.13 -16.96
C PRO A 264 12.54 -12.95 -16.83
N LEU A 265 13.78 -13.24 -16.44
CA LEU A 265 14.82 -12.23 -16.33
C LEU A 265 15.07 -11.58 -17.70
N PRO A 266 15.07 -10.23 -17.80
CA PRO A 266 15.33 -9.55 -19.06
C PRO A 266 16.76 -9.79 -19.54
N LYS A 267 16.96 -9.72 -20.87
CA LYS A 267 18.30 -9.80 -21.47
C LYS A 267 19.20 -8.63 -21.06
N ASN A 268 18.61 -7.44 -20.97
CA ASN A 268 19.29 -6.23 -20.51
C ASN A 268 19.39 -6.24 -18.97
N PRO A 269 20.39 -5.57 -18.37
CA PRO A 269 20.42 -5.31 -16.94
C PRO A 269 19.07 -4.78 -16.46
N SER A 270 18.54 -5.35 -15.38
CA SER A 270 17.18 -5.07 -14.91
C SER A 270 17.18 -4.55 -13.49
N VAL A 271 16.45 -3.45 -13.26
CA VAL A 271 16.41 -2.76 -11.98
C VAL A 271 14.97 -2.47 -11.54
N ALA A 272 14.69 -2.68 -10.25
CA ALA A 272 13.55 -2.12 -9.56
C ALA A 272 14.02 -1.04 -8.58
N VAL A 273 13.37 0.12 -8.58
CA VAL A 273 13.66 1.22 -7.65
C VAL A 273 12.53 1.33 -6.65
N LEU A 274 12.78 0.98 -5.40
CA LEU A 274 11.76 1.02 -4.37
C LEU A 274 11.45 2.47 -3.95
N ALA A 275 10.27 2.65 -3.34
CA ALA A 275 9.95 3.89 -2.66
C ALA A 275 10.97 4.11 -1.54
N PHE A 276 11.59 5.28 -1.48
CA PHE A 276 12.54 5.59 -0.43
C PHE A 276 11.81 5.74 0.90
N ASP A 277 12.35 5.13 1.95
CA ASP A 277 11.76 5.17 3.28
C ASP A 277 11.83 6.59 3.87
N ASN A 278 10.69 7.06 4.34
CA ASN A 278 10.60 8.32 5.07
C ASN A 278 11.03 8.13 6.53
N MET A 279 12.24 8.59 6.86
CA MET A 279 12.79 8.63 8.21
C MET A 279 12.84 10.06 8.78
N THR A 280 12.13 11.00 8.17
CA THR A 280 12.10 12.41 8.62
C THR A 280 11.15 12.63 9.80
N GLY A 281 10.19 11.71 10.00
CA GLY A 281 9.19 11.80 11.07
C GLY A 281 7.96 12.64 10.70
N ASP A 282 7.96 13.32 9.55
CA ASP A 282 6.82 14.07 9.02
C ASP A 282 6.12 13.31 7.89
N PRO A 283 4.89 12.81 8.08
CA PRO A 283 4.09 12.19 7.02
C PRO A 283 3.82 13.12 5.83
N ASN A 284 3.89 14.44 6.03
CA ASN A 284 3.77 15.41 4.95
C ASN A 284 5.04 15.50 4.09
N GLN A 285 6.08 14.70 4.35
CA GLN A 285 7.26 14.58 3.47
C GLN A 285 7.27 13.25 2.71
N GLU A 286 6.19 12.47 2.80
CA GLU A 286 6.09 11.17 2.13
C GLU A 286 6.12 11.31 0.60
N TYR A 287 5.40 12.31 0.06
CA TYR A 287 5.40 12.58 -1.38
C TYR A 287 6.78 13.02 -1.89
N PHE A 288 7.60 13.61 -1.01
CA PHE A 288 8.95 14.03 -1.36
C PHE A 288 9.85 12.81 -1.58
N CYS A 289 9.85 11.87 -0.64
CA CYS A 289 10.60 10.61 -0.75
C CYS A 289 10.15 9.81 -1.98
N ASP A 290 8.83 9.73 -2.18
CA ASP A 290 8.22 9.12 -3.37
C ASP A 290 8.64 9.79 -4.67
N GLY A 291 8.77 11.11 -4.67
CA GLY A 291 9.19 11.90 -5.82
C GLY A 291 10.62 11.61 -6.25
N ILE A 292 11.54 11.37 -5.30
CA ILE A 292 12.93 11.01 -5.61
C ILE A 292 12.97 9.67 -6.35
N SER A 293 12.34 8.63 -5.80
CA SER A 293 12.26 7.32 -6.44
C SER A 293 11.59 7.40 -7.81
N ASP A 294 10.51 8.17 -7.96
CA ASP A 294 9.78 8.31 -9.23
C ASP A 294 10.59 9.03 -10.31
N GLU A 295 11.38 10.06 -9.95
CA GLU A 295 12.29 10.69 -10.92
C GLU A 295 13.43 9.76 -11.30
N ILE A 296 14.02 8.99 -10.36
CA ILE A 296 15.05 7.98 -10.71
C ILE A 296 14.49 6.95 -11.70
N ILE A 297 13.29 6.41 -11.41
CA ILE A 297 12.59 5.49 -12.32
C ILE A 297 12.41 6.14 -13.69
N THR A 298 11.96 7.39 -13.73
CA THR A 298 11.78 8.13 -14.97
C THR A 298 13.08 8.25 -15.75
N ALA A 299 14.15 8.72 -15.11
CA ALA A 299 15.43 8.98 -15.75
C ALA A 299 16.02 7.70 -16.34
N LEU A 300 16.02 6.61 -15.57
CA LEU A 300 16.46 5.30 -16.04
C LEU A 300 15.56 4.75 -17.15
N SER A 301 14.26 5.08 -17.13
CA SER A 301 13.32 4.56 -18.12
C SER A 301 13.54 5.09 -19.54
N ARG A 302 14.36 6.15 -19.69
CA ARG A 302 14.77 6.72 -20.98
C ARG A 302 15.89 5.91 -21.66
N LEU A 303 16.56 5.02 -20.93
CA LEU A 303 17.66 4.22 -21.45
C LEU A 303 17.13 2.93 -22.08
N ASN A 304 17.59 2.60 -23.28
CA ASN A 304 17.19 1.39 -24.01
C ASN A 304 17.91 0.14 -23.48
N GLU A 305 19.11 0.33 -22.96
CA GLU A 305 20.07 -0.69 -22.57
C GLU A 305 19.78 -1.27 -21.18
N ILE A 306 18.79 -0.72 -20.47
CA ILE A 306 18.35 -1.17 -19.16
C ILE A 306 16.85 -1.53 -19.21
N PHE A 307 16.46 -2.50 -18.39
CA PHE A 307 15.08 -2.80 -18.10
C PHE A 307 14.70 -2.19 -16.74
N VAL A 308 13.69 -1.33 -16.70
CA VAL A 308 13.24 -0.67 -15.47
C VAL A 308 11.84 -1.11 -15.12
N VAL A 309 11.64 -1.56 -13.88
CA VAL A 309 10.30 -1.82 -13.35
C VAL A 309 9.61 -0.50 -13.02
N ALA A 310 8.37 -0.37 -13.46
CA ALA A 310 7.55 0.81 -13.27
C ALA A 310 7.21 1.04 -11.79
N ARG A 311 7.08 2.32 -11.45
CA ARG A 311 6.74 2.84 -10.11
C ARG A 311 5.65 2.04 -9.40
N ASN A 312 4.53 1.77 -10.06
CA ASN A 312 3.38 1.12 -9.42
C ASN A 312 3.72 -0.26 -8.86
N SER A 313 4.57 -1.03 -9.54
CA SER A 313 5.01 -2.34 -9.06
C SER A 313 6.03 -2.23 -7.94
N SER A 314 7.01 -1.34 -8.06
CA SER A 314 8.02 -1.16 -7.02
C SER A 314 7.42 -0.58 -5.72
N PHE A 315 6.42 0.30 -5.84
CA PHE A 315 5.79 0.96 -4.70
C PHE A 315 4.76 0.05 -4.02
N PHE A 316 4.40 -1.10 -4.60
CA PHE A 316 3.61 -2.12 -3.93
C PHE A 316 4.30 -2.62 -2.64
N TYR A 317 5.62 -2.59 -2.59
CA TYR A 317 6.42 -3.02 -1.44
C TYR A 317 6.62 -1.95 -0.37
N LYS A 318 6.15 -0.72 -0.63
CA LYS A 318 6.33 0.40 0.29
C LYS A 318 5.76 0.09 1.68
N GLY A 319 6.57 0.29 2.71
CA GLY A 319 6.20 0.03 4.11
C GLY A 319 6.04 -1.45 4.46
N LYS A 320 6.42 -2.38 3.57
CA LYS A 320 6.42 -3.83 3.85
C LYS A 320 7.85 -4.29 4.15
N PRO A 321 8.05 -5.15 5.17
CA PRO A 321 9.36 -5.72 5.45
C PRO A 321 9.64 -6.87 4.47
N VAL A 322 10.09 -6.55 3.25
CA VAL A 322 10.44 -7.52 2.21
C VAL A 322 11.93 -7.45 1.88
N LYS A 323 12.54 -8.60 1.60
CA LYS A 323 13.95 -8.69 1.21
C LYS A 323 14.10 -8.41 -0.30
N ALA A 324 15.26 -7.88 -0.69
CA ALA A 324 15.60 -7.64 -2.10
C ALA A 324 15.49 -8.90 -2.97
N SER A 325 15.78 -10.09 -2.42
CA SER A 325 15.63 -11.36 -3.14
C SER A 325 14.19 -11.71 -3.46
N GLN A 326 13.28 -11.52 -2.49
CA GLN A 326 11.86 -11.72 -2.74
C GLN A 326 11.32 -10.75 -3.79
N ILE A 327 11.73 -9.47 -3.72
CA ILE A 327 11.35 -8.46 -4.73
C ILE A 327 11.89 -8.85 -6.11
N SER A 328 13.14 -9.33 -6.17
CA SER A 328 13.78 -9.82 -7.40
C SER A 328 13.01 -10.98 -8.02
N GLU A 329 12.60 -11.96 -7.21
CA GLU A 329 11.80 -13.11 -7.63
C GLU A 329 10.41 -12.68 -8.14
N GLU A 330 9.70 -11.85 -7.38
CA GLU A 330 8.34 -11.43 -7.72
C GLU A 330 8.28 -10.48 -8.94
N LEU A 331 9.27 -9.61 -9.13
CA LEU A 331 9.31 -8.65 -10.25
C LEU A 331 10.12 -9.16 -11.46
N GLY A 332 10.88 -10.24 -11.29
CA GLY A 332 11.79 -10.79 -12.29
C GLY A 332 12.90 -9.81 -12.66
N VAL A 333 13.60 -9.24 -11.69
CA VAL A 333 14.72 -8.31 -11.92
C VAL A 333 15.96 -8.73 -11.15
N ARG A 334 17.14 -8.39 -11.63
CA ARG A 334 18.39 -8.71 -10.95
C ARG A 334 18.73 -7.72 -9.85
N TYR A 335 18.57 -6.43 -10.13
CA TYR A 335 19.00 -5.36 -9.24
C TYR A 335 17.82 -4.69 -8.54
N VAL A 336 18.01 -4.38 -7.26
CA VAL A 336 17.03 -3.62 -6.45
C VAL A 336 17.74 -2.40 -5.87
N LEU A 337 17.19 -1.22 -6.10
CA LEU A 337 17.61 0.02 -5.46
C LEU A 337 16.69 0.29 -4.27
N GLU A 338 17.30 0.41 -3.10
CA GLU A 338 16.65 0.80 -1.85
C GLU A 338 17.25 2.12 -1.37
N GLY A 339 16.49 2.87 -0.59
CA GLY A 339 16.98 4.12 -0.03
C GLY A 339 16.08 4.65 1.07
N SER A 340 16.60 5.65 1.79
CA SER A 340 15.87 6.34 2.84
C SER A 340 16.23 7.81 2.87
N VAL A 341 15.29 8.62 3.36
CA VAL A 341 15.45 10.05 3.52
C VAL A 341 15.25 10.40 4.98
N ARG A 342 16.23 11.06 5.59
CA ARG A 342 16.13 11.62 6.94
C ARG A 342 16.33 13.14 6.87
N SER A 343 15.57 13.87 7.67
CA SER A 343 15.71 15.32 7.85
C SER A 343 16.32 15.61 9.22
N ALA A 344 17.18 16.61 9.27
CA ALA A 344 17.65 17.25 10.47
C ALA A 344 17.68 18.77 10.23
N GLY A 345 16.55 19.44 10.51
CA GLY A 345 16.37 20.86 10.16
C GLY A 345 16.38 21.06 8.64
N ASP A 346 17.22 21.97 8.14
CA ASP A 346 17.36 22.29 6.72
C ASP A 346 18.24 21.30 5.93
N GLN A 347 18.80 20.29 6.61
CA GLN A 347 19.64 19.26 6.01
C GLN A 347 18.89 17.95 5.82
N PHE A 348 19.08 17.34 4.66
CA PHE A 348 18.60 16.02 4.33
C PHE A 348 19.78 15.07 4.18
N ARG A 349 19.69 13.93 4.86
CA ARG A 349 20.54 12.78 4.62
C ARG A 349 19.74 11.78 3.78
N ILE A 350 20.19 11.56 2.56
CA ILE A 350 19.64 10.53 1.68
C ILE A 350 20.62 9.37 1.65
N THR A 351 20.13 8.16 1.93
CA THR A 351 20.89 6.94 1.76
C THR A 351 20.33 6.18 0.57
N ALA A 352 21.20 5.64 -0.27
CA ALA A 352 20.81 4.82 -1.41
C ALA A 352 21.78 3.65 -1.53
N GLN A 353 21.25 2.47 -1.87
CA GLN A 353 22.03 1.26 -2.04
C GLN A 353 21.49 0.44 -3.20
N LEU A 354 22.40 -0.03 -4.05
CA LEU A 354 22.08 -0.92 -5.16
C LEU A 354 22.50 -2.34 -4.80
N ILE A 355 21.54 -3.25 -4.82
CA ILE A 355 21.71 -4.65 -4.42
C ILE A 355 21.63 -5.53 -5.66
N ASP A 356 22.57 -6.46 -5.80
CA ASP A 356 22.46 -7.61 -6.71
C ASP A 356 21.78 -8.75 -5.96
N ALA A 357 20.49 -8.94 -6.23
CA ALA A 357 19.68 -9.91 -5.51
C ALA A 357 20.01 -11.36 -5.88
N LEU A 358 20.61 -11.59 -7.06
CA LEU A 358 21.03 -12.92 -7.53
C LEU A 358 22.39 -13.35 -6.95
N GLU A 359 23.20 -12.41 -6.48
CA GLU A 359 24.49 -12.71 -5.85
C GLU A 359 24.47 -12.41 -4.34
N GLY A 360 23.36 -11.86 -3.82
CA GLY A 360 23.23 -11.50 -2.41
C GLY A 360 24.29 -10.51 -1.96
N ARG A 361 24.60 -9.49 -2.78
CA ARG A 361 25.61 -8.47 -2.42
C ARG A 361 25.20 -7.06 -2.78
N HIS A 362 25.65 -6.10 -1.98
CA HIS A 362 25.57 -4.69 -2.34
C HIS A 362 26.62 -4.38 -3.42
N ILE A 363 26.19 -3.79 -4.52
CA ILE A 363 27.10 -3.26 -5.54
C ILE A 363 27.73 -1.95 -5.04
N TRP A 364 26.91 -1.10 -4.42
CA TRP A 364 27.37 0.08 -3.68
C TRP A 364 26.31 0.53 -2.68
N ALA A 365 26.74 1.30 -1.69
CA ALA A 365 25.90 2.07 -0.79
C ALA A 365 26.52 3.47 -0.63
N LYS A 366 25.70 4.52 -0.72
CA LYS A 366 26.15 5.91 -0.65
C LYS A 366 25.21 6.72 0.26
N ASN A 367 25.81 7.63 1.01
CA ASN A 367 25.11 8.62 1.84
C ASN A 367 25.35 10.01 1.23
N TYR A 368 24.28 10.78 1.13
CA TYR A 368 24.29 12.14 0.60
C TYR A 368 23.76 13.08 1.67
N ASP A 369 24.64 13.94 2.18
CA ASP A 369 24.28 15.00 3.12
C ASP A 369 24.16 16.31 2.33
N GLN A 370 22.94 16.82 2.18
CA GLN A 370 22.68 18.01 1.36
C GLN A 370 21.64 18.94 1.99
N ASN A 371 21.75 20.22 1.67
CA ASN A 371 20.71 21.19 1.95
C ASN A 371 19.56 21.06 0.94
N TYR A 372 18.37 21.49 1.34
CA TYR A 372 17.13 21.45 0.54
C TYR A 372 17.30 21.88 -0.94
N GLY A 373 18.06 22.95 -1.22
CA GLY A 373 18.27 23.46 -2.59
C GLY A 373 19.16 22.59 -3.49
N ASN A 374 19.96 21.68 -2.94
CA ASN A 374 20.86 20.80 -3.71
C ASN A 374 20.32 19.37 -3.86
N ILE A 375 19.13 19.09 -3.33
CA ILE A 375 18.59 17.72 -3.29
C ILE A 375 18.34 17.13 -4.68
N LEU A 376 18.09 18.00 -5.66
CA LEU A 376 17.89 17.64 -7.05
C LEU A 376 19.17 17.07 -7.71
N LYS A 377 20.37 17.43 -7.24
CA LYS A 377 21.64 16.87 -7.74
C LYS A 377 21.85 15.42 -7.34
N ILE A 378 21.27 14.99 -6.20
CA ILE A 378 21.41 13.62 -5.71
C ILE A 378 20.75 12.63 -6.65
N HIS A 379 19.61 13.01 -7.25
CA HIS A 379 18.94 12.21 -8.25
C HIS A 379 19.87 11.87 -9.42
N ASP A 380 20.55 12.89 -9.97
CA ASP A 380 21.43 12.75 -11.12
C ASP A 380 22.61 11.83 -10.77
N ASP A 381 23.21 12.02 -9.59
CA ASP A 381 24.30 11.20 -9.07
C ASP A 381 23.89 9.73 -8.85
N ILE A 382 22.71 9.48 -8.28
CA ILE A 382 22.19 8.12 -8.08
C ILE A 382 21.95 7.46 -9.43
N SER A 383 21.25 8.14 -10.35
CA SER A 383 20.90 7.57 -11.66
C SER A 383 22.16 7.26 -12.49
N LEU A 384 23.15 8.16 -12.46
CA LEU A 384 24.45 7.94 -13.09
C LEU A 384 25.22 6.79 -12.43
N SER A 385 25.22 6.72 -11.10
CA SER A 385 25.87 5.62 -10.35
C SER A 385 25.26 4.26 -10.72
N ILE A 386 23.94 4.18 -10.92
CA ILE A 386 23.26 2.97 -11.39
C ILE A 386 23.73 2.63 -12.80
N ALA A 387 23.67 3.58 -13.74
CA ALA A 387 24.08 3.35 -15.14
C ALA A 387 25.53 2.86 -15.25
N GLN A 388 26.46 3.48 -14.50
CA GLN A 388 27.87 3.07 -14.45
C GLN A 388 28.05 1.68 -13.86
N SER A 389 27.34 1.38 -12.76
CA SER A 389 27.41 0.06 -12.10
C SER A 389 26.92 -1.06 -13.01
N LEU A 390 25.89 -0.77 -13.81
CA LEU A 390 25.31 -1.68 -14.78
C LEU A 390 26.07 -1.69 -16.12
N ARG A 391 27.20 -0.98 -16.21
CA ARG A 391 28.06 -0.86 -17.40
C ARG A 391 27.28 -0.43 -18.65
N ILE A 392 26.29 0.42 -18.46
CA ILE A 392 25.52 0.99 -19.57
C ILE A 392 26.43 1.94 -20.34
N LYS A 393 26.63 1.65 -21.63
CA LYS A 393 27.30 2.58 -22.54
C LYS A 393 26.32 3.71 -22.81
N LEU A 394 26.65 4.91 -22.38
CA LEU A 394 25.88 6.11 -22.74
C LEU A 394 26.28 6.49 -24.16
N ILE A 395 25.34 6.33 -25.09
CA ILE A 395 25.52 6.65 -26.51
C ILE A 395 24.88 8.03 -26.70
N ASP A 396 25.70 9.02 -27.02
CA ASP A 396 25.32 10.40 -27.33
C ASP A 396 24.78 11.31 -26.21
N GLY A 397 24.81 12.63 -26.49
CA GLY A 397 24.46 13.70 -25.56
C GLY A 397 23.00 13.73 -25.12
N GLU A 398 22.07 13.12 -25.84
CA GLU A 398 20.65 13.00 -25.43
C GLU A 398 20.45 11.97 -24.31
N GLN A 399 21.10 10.80 -24.38
CA GLN A 399 21.11 9.83 -23.26
C GLN A 399 21.88 10.37 -22.06
N ALA A 400 22.95 11.15 -22.26
CA ALA A 400 23.62 11.81 -21.14
C ALA A 400 22.73 12.88 -20.47
N ARG A 401 21.92 13.61 -21.24
CA ARG A 401 20.93 14.57 -20.72
C ARG A 401 19.71 13.89 -20.10
N SER A 402 19.46 12.60 -20.37
CA SER A 402 18.27 11.88 -19.89
C SER A 402 18.24 11.76 -18.37
N PHE A 403 19.40 11.79 -17.72
CA PHE A 403 19.58 11.75 -16.28
C PHE A 403 19.30 13.08 -15.58
N ASN A 404 19.31 14.20 -16.31
CA ASN A 404 19.01 15.48 -15.70
C ASN A 404 17.56 15.49 -15.22
N MET A 405 17.35 15.99 -14.01
CA MET A 405 16.00 16.29 -13.55
C MET A 405 15.24 17.18 -14.52
N ARG A 406 13.93 16.95 -14.60
CA ARG A 406 13.01 17.68 -15.48
C ARG A 406 12.90 19.16 -15.13
N THR A 407 13.12 19.50 -13.85
CA THR A 407 13.19 20.87 -13.38
C THR A 407 14.39 21.03 -12.45
N LYS A 408 15.01 22.20 -12.49
CA LYS A 408 16.03 22.62 -11.52
C LYS A 408 15.44 23.43 -10.37
N ASN A 409 14.14 23.72 -10.42
CA ASN A 409 13.42 24.42 -9.37
C ASN A 409 12.87 23.41 -8.35
N PRO A 410 13.38 23.39 -7.10
CA PRO A 410 12.91 22.46 -6.08
C PRO A 410 11.40 22.59 -5.86
N GLU A 411 10.87 23.81 -5.87
CA GLU A 411 9.46 24.07 -5.60
C GLU A 411 8.55 23.44 -6.66
N VAL A 412 8.95 23.44 -7.92
CA VAL A 412 8.24 22.75 -9.01
C VAL A 412 8.30 21.23 -8.83
N PHE A 413 9.46 20.69 -8.46
CA PHE A 413 9.61 19.27 -8.14
C PHE A 413 8.66 18.85 -7.01
N TYR A 414 8.61 19.59 -5.90
CA TYR A 414 7.71 19.31 -4.78
C TYR A 414 6.25 19.33 -5.20
N LYS A 415 5.81 20.36 -5.93
CA LYS A 415 4.42 20.46 -6.40
C LYS A 415 4.07 19.35 -7.39
N HIS A 416 5.00 18.97 -8.28
CA HIS A 416 4.80 17.86 -9.20
C HIS A 416 4.59 16.54 -8.43
N ALA A 417 5.45 16.24 -7.46
CA ALA A 417 5.33 15.06 -6.62
C ALA A 417 4.01 15.04 -5.82
N GLN A 418 3.59 16.19 -5.26
CA GLN A 418 2.29 16.34 -4.61
C GLN A 418 1.13 16.11 -5.58
N ALA A 419 1.23 16.61 -6.81
CA ALA A 419 0.19 16.43 -7.82
C ALA A 419 0.02 14.94 -8.13
N GLN A 420 1.12 14.24 -8.40
CA GLN A 420 1.10 12.79 -8.65
C GLN A 420 0.51 12.02 -7.46
N SER A 421 0.97 12.32 -6.24
CA SER A 421 0.43 11.69 -5.02
C SER A 421 -1.09 11.88 -4.89
N ASN A 422 -1.59 13.10 -5.15
CA ASN A 422 -3.04 13.36 -5.10
C ASN A 422 -3.82 12.65 -6.22
N PHE A 423 -3.26 12.56 -7.43
CA PHE A 423 -3.87 11.82 -8.53
C PHE A 423 -3.98 10.32 -8.20
N GLN A 424 -2.94 9.73 -7.61
CA GLN A 424 -2.92 8.31 -7.24
C GLN A 424 -3.97 7.92 -6.18
N LYS A 425 -4.53 8.89 -5.44
CA LYS A 425 -5.66 8.63 -4.52
C LYS A 425 -6.92 8.16 -5.26
N GLY A 426 -7.03 8.44 -6.56
CA GLY A 426 -8.17 8.00 -7.37
C GLY A 426 -9.50 8.65 -6.97
N THR A 427 -9.47 9.83 -6.33
CA THR A 427 -10.68 10.57 -5.92
C THR A 427 -10.87 11.83 -6.74
N ARG A 428 -12.11 12.30 -6.81
CA ARG A 428 -12.43 13.58 -7.46
C ARG A 428 -11.67 14.74 -6.85
N GLU A 429 -11.63 14.83 -5.53
CA GLU A 429 -10.87 15.84 -4.79
C GLU A 429 -9.37 15.76 -5.08
N GLY A 430 -8.83 14.55 -5.21
CA GLY A 430 -7.43 14.32 -5.60
C GLY A 430 -7.14 14.87 -7.00
N LEU A 431 -8.05 14.65 -7.95
CA LEU A 431 -7.95 15.20 -9.30
C LEU A 431 -8.05 16.74 -9.31
N ASP A 432 -8.94 17.32 -8.50
CA ASP A 432 -9.05 18.79 -8.41
C ASP A 432 -7.78 19.40 -7.79
N ARG A 433 -7.21 18.79 -6.75
CA ARG A 433 -5.90 19.18 -6.21
C ARG A 433 -4.77 19.04 -7.24
N TYR A 434 -4.79 17.99 -8.06
CA TYR A 434 -3.83 17.80 -9.14
C TYR A 434 -3.87 18.98 -10.13
N GLY A 435 -5.06 19.42 -10.55
CA GLY A 435 -5.23 20.59 -11.42
C GLY A 435 -4.75 21.90 -10.77
N GLN A 436 -5.06 22.12 -9.49
CA GLN A 436 -4.59 23.30 -8.74
C GLN A 436 -3.06 23.36 -8.63
N LEU A 437 -2.42 22.21 -8.36
CA LEU A 437 -0.96 22.13 -8.30
C LEU A 437 -0.32 22.32 -9.67
N ALA A 438 -0.92 21.78 -10.73
CA ALA A 438 -0.50 22.01 -12.11
C ALA A 438 -0.53 23.50 -12.48
N GLN A 439 -1.59 24.22 -12.11
CA GLN A 439 -1.67 25.66 -12.32
C GLN A 439 -0.59 26.41 -11.54
N LYS A 440 -0.38 26.09 -10.27
CA LYS A 440 0.70 26.71 -9.47
C LYS A 440 2.08 26.51 -10.08
N ILE A 441 2.33 25.36 -10.72
CA ILE A 441 3.59 25.11 -11.44
C ILE A 441 3.73 26.07 -12.63
N ILE A 442 2.65 26.31 -13.40
CA ILE A 442 2.65 27.31 -14.48
C ILE A 442 2.93 28.71 -13.93
N ASP A 443 2.34 29.06 -12.78
CA ASP A 443 2.52 30.38 -12.17
C ASP A 443 3.98 30.60 -11.70
N ILE A 444 4.68 29.53 -11.29
CA ILE A 444 6.09 29.57 -10.84
C ILE A 444 7.07 29.53 -12.02
N GLU A 445 6.83 28.65 -13.00
CA GLU A 445 7.75 28.40 -14.11
C GLU A 445 6.96 28.33 -15.43
N PRO A 446 6.48 29.49 -15.95
CA PRO A 446 5.64 29.55 -17.16
C PRO A 446 6.38 29.16 -18.45
N GLU A 447 7.70 29.06 -18.41
CA GLU A 447 8.53 28.57 -19.53
C GLU A 447 8.79 27.05 -19.44
N SER A 448 8.32 26.37 -18.37
CA SER A 448 8.41 24.91 -18.26
C SER A 448 7.17 24.23 -18.84
N GLU A 449 7.39 23.14 -19.58
CA GLU A 449 6.35 22.27 -20.11
C GLU A 449 5.54 21.57 -19.02
N ILE A 450 6.12 21.35 -17.83
CA ILE A 450 5.59 20.45 -16.79
C ILE A 450 4.18 20.87 -16.39
N GLY A 451 3.97 22.14 -16.07
CA GLY A 451 2.67 22.65 -15.63
C GLY A 451 1.60 22.52 -16.72
N TYR A 452 1.92 22.92 -17.95
CA TYR A 452 1.00 22.81 -19.10
C TYR A 452 0.65 21.35 -19.39
N ARG A 453 1.64 20.46 -19.38
CA ARG A 453 1.42 19.03 -19.57
C ARG A 453 0.47 18.44 -18.53
N LEU A 454 0.68 18.76 -17.25
CA LEU A 454 -0.20 18.31 -16.18
C LEU A 454 -1.62 18.87 -16.36
N MET A 455 -1.78 20.13 -16.76
CA MET A 455 -3.10 20.70 -17.09
C MET A 455 -3.76 19.97 -18.27
N GLY A 456 -3.00 19.57 -19.27
CA GLY A 456 -3.48 18.75 -20.38
C GLY A 456 -4.03 17.39 -19.91
N TRP A 457 -3.27 16.70 -19.05
CA TRP A 457 -3.72 15.45 -18.41
C TRP A 457 -4.91 15.66 -17.48
N TYR A 458 -4.95 16.76 -16.71
CA TYR A 458 -6.08 17.12 -15.85
C TYR A 458 -7.38 17.19 -16.64
N HIS A 459 -7.40 17.95 -17.74
CA HIS A 459 -8.57 18.05 -18.61
C HIS A 459 -8.93 16.72 -19.28
N LYS A 460 -7.95 15.90 -19.63
CA LYS A 460 -8.21 14.52 -20.08
C LYS A 460 -8.93 13.72 -19.01
N PHE A 461 -8.41 13.70 -17.77
CA PHE A 461 -8.99 12.93 -16.67
C PHE A 461 -10.36 13.47 -16.24
N LEU A 462 -10.60 14.77 -16.32
CA LEU A 462 -11.93 15.35 -16.10
C LEU A 462 -13.00 14.68 -16.98
N MET A 463 -12.68 14.37 -18.24
CA MET A 463 -13.60 13.66 -19.15
C MET A 463 -13.86 12.22 -18.70
N ASP A 464 -12.85 11.53 -18.17
CA ASP A 464 -13.03 10.17 -17.59
C ASP A 464 -13.95 10.21 -16.35
N TRP A 465 -13.99 11.34 -15.65
CA TRP A 465 -14.88 11.63 -14.51
C TRP A 465 -16.21 12.28 -14.92
N GLY A 466 -16.57 12.24 -16.22
CA GLY A 466 -17.88 12.67 -16.71
C GLY A 466 -18.02 14.15 -17.04
N ALA A 467 -16.95 14.94 -17.01
CA ALA A 467 -17.00 16.34 -17.45
C ALA A 467 -17.25 16.46 -18.97
N SER A 468 -17.76 17.63 -19.40
CA SER A 468 -18.08 17.93 -20.80
C SER A 468 -16.89 17.63 -21.74
N ARG A 469 -17.10 16.74 -22.71
CA ARG A 469 -16.04 16.29 -23.63
C ARG A 469 -15.53 17.39 -24.57
N PRO A 470 -16.37 18.16 -25.30
CA PRO A 470 -15.86 19.11 -26.30
C PRO A 470 -14.95 20.19 -25.71
N GLU A 471 -15.35 20.78 -24.58
CA GLU A 471 -14.59 21.85 -23.94
C GLU A 471 -13.28 21.33 -23.33
N ASN A 472 -13.33 20.21 -22.60
CA ASN A 472 -12.14 19.64 -21.97
C ASN A 472 -11.16 19.08 -23.01
N LEU A 473 -11.65 18.51 -24.11
CA LEU A 473 -10.81 18.08 -25.22
C LEU A 473 -10.07 19.27 -25.85
N LYS A 474 -10.76 20.38 -26.10
CA LYS A 474 -10.15 21.62 -26.61
C LYS A 474 -9.08 22.15 -25.66
N LYS A 475 -9.37 22.23 -24.36
CA LYS A 475 -8.40 22.68 -23.34
C LYS A 475 -7.20 21.73 -23.27
N ALA A 476 -7.43 20.42 -23.21
CA ALA A 476 -6.38 19.42 -23.18
C ALA A 476 -5.42 19.54 -24.37
N PHE A 477 -5.95 19.73 -25.59
CA PHE A 477 -5.13 19.98 -26.78
C PHE A 477 -4.34 21.28 -26.69
N GLY A 478 -4.96 22.38 -26.23
CA GLY A 478 -4.27 23.67 -26.08
C GLY A 478 -3.07 23.56 -25.14
N TYR A 479 -3.28 22.96 -23.96
CA TYR A 479 -2.23 22.70 -22.98
C TYR A 479 -1.15 21.76 -23.48
N ALA A 480 -1.53 20.65 -24.14
CA ALA A 480 -0.57 19.69 -24.70
C ALA A 480 0.30 20.32 -25.79
N LYS A 481 -0.27 21.16 -26.68
CA LYS A 481 0.50 21.87 -27.70
C LYS A 481 1.45 22.91 -27.11
N LYS A 482 1.04 23.64 -26.07
CA LYS A 482 1.92 24.58 -25.37
C LYS A 482 3.06 23.85 -24.64
N ALA A 483 2.77 22.72 -23.99
CA ALA A 483 3.82 21.88 -23.40
C ALA A 483 4.82 21.41 -24.47
N LEU A 484 4.33 20.91 -25.61
CA LEU A 484 5.19 20.44 -26.70
C LEU A 484 6.05 21.56 -27.29
N SER A 485 5.52 22.78 -27.41
CA SER A 485 6.32 23.93 -27.90
C SER A 485 7.43 24.39 -26.94
N LEU A 486 7.32 24.04 -25.65
CA LEU A 486 8.33 24.33 -24.64
C LEU A 486 9.37 23.20 -24.55
N ASN A 487 8.93 21.95 -24.73
CA ASN A 487 9.80 20.78 -24.78
C ASN A 487 9.26 19.72 -25.74
N GLU A 488 9.81 19.67 -26.96
CA GLU A 488 9.41 18.72 -28.00
C GLU A 488 9.80 17.27 -27.67
N SER A 489 10.71 17.08 -26.71
CA SER A 489 11.23 15.77 -26.29
C SER A 489 10.60 15.25 -25.00
N ASP A 490 9.45 15.81 -24.57
CA ASP A 490 8.74 15.30 -23.39
C ASP A 490 7.85 14.07 -23.74
N PRO A 491 8.20 12.84 -23.30
CA PRO A 491 7.46 11.63 -23.63
C PRO A 491 6.01 11.64 -23.12
N PHE A 492 5.77 12.32 -22.00
CA PHE A 492 4.47 12.37 -21.36
C PHE A 492 3.47 13.26 -22.13
N THR A 493 3.96 14.30 -22.80
CA THR A 493 3.16 15.14 -23.71
C THR A 493 2.84 14.39 -25.00
N HIS A 494 3.79 13.64 -25.57
CA HIS A 494 3.53 12.74 -26.71
C HIS A 494 2.48 11.67 -26.36
N SER A 495 2.56 11.08 -25.17
CA SER A 495 1.55 10.14 -24.65
C SER A 495 0.17 10.77 -24.51
N LEU A 496 0.11 12.02 -24.04
CA LEU A 496 -1.15 12.76 -23.95
C LEU A 496 -1.73 13.01 -25.34
N LEU A 497 -0.94 13.52 -26.27
CA LEU A 497 -1.39 13.81 -27.63
C LEU A 497 -1.85 12.53 -28.35
N CYS A 498 -1.14 11.41 -28.19
CA CYS A 498 -1.60 10.10 -28.66
C CYS A 498 -3.04 9.81 -28.19
N ARG A 499 -3.31 9.96 -26.89
CA ARG A 499 -4.65 9.78 -26.32
C ARG A 499 -5.68 10.76 -26.93
N LEU A 500 -5.32 12.03 -27.09
CA LEU A 500 -6.24 13.06 -27.58
C LEU A 500 -6.56 12.90 -29.07
N TYR A 501 -5.58 12.55 -29.91
CA TYR A 501 -5.79 12.28 -31.34
C TYR A 501 -6.59 10.99 -31.56
N LEU A 502 -6.40 9.96 -30.73
CA LEU A 502 -7.27 8.80 -30.71
C LEU A 502 -8.74 9.19 -30.45
N MET A 503 -9.00 10.10 -29.51
CA MET A 503 -10.37 10.59 -29.24
C MET A 503 -10.97 11.37 -30.42
N LYS A 504 -10.12 11.96 -31.27
CA LYS A 504 -10.53 12.57 -32.56
C LYS A 504 -10.65 11.55 -33.70
N ARG A 505 -10.36 10.26 -33.46
CA ARG A 505 -10.27 9.20 -34.47
C ARG A 505 -9.18 9.45 -35.52
N GLU A 506 -8.19 10.26 -35.20
CA GLU A 506 -6.99 10.48 -36.03
C GLU A 506 -5.95 9.41 -35.64
N TYR A 507 -6.20 8.17 -36.10
CA TYR A 507 -5.48 6.99 -35.64
C TYR A 507 -3.99 7.01 -36.00
N ASP A 508 -3.63 7.42 -37.22
CA ASP A 508 -2.25 7.36 -37.69
C ASP A 508 -1.37 8.36 -36.91
N THR A 509 -1.83 9.62 -36.78
CA THR A 509 -1.21 10.65 -35.93
C THR A 509 -1.09 10.17 -34.47
N SER A 510 -2.14 9.54 -33.94
CA SER A 510 -2.13 8.99 -32.59
C SER A 510 -1.02 7.94 -32.40
N ILE A 511 -0.91 7.00 -33.35
CA ILE A 511 0.11 5.94 -33.32
C ILE A 511 1.52 6.52 -33.42
N GLU A 512 1.76 7.50 -34.30
CA GLU A 512 3.06 8.17 -34.44
C GLU A 512 3.50 8.82 -33.12
N LEU A 513 2.61 9.56 -32.47
CA LEU A 513 2.88 10.19 -31.17
C LEU A 513 3.11 9.15 -30.06
N GLY A 514 2.35 8.05 -30.08
CA GLY A 514 2.57 6.95 -29.15
C GLY A 514 3.93 6.27 -29.33
N LYS A 515 4.37 6.07 -30.58
CA LYS A 515 5.71 5.56 -30.91
C LYS A 515 6.78 6.54 -30.45
N ARG A 516 6.61 7.85 -30.71
CA ARG A 516 7.56 8.89 -30.27
C ARG A 516 7.73 8.93 -28.75
N SER A 517 6.63 8.75 -28.01
CA SER A 517 6.69 8.62 -26.55
C SER A 517 7.57 7.45 -26.10
N ILE A 518 7.43 6.28 -26.74
CA ILE A 518 8.22 5.08 -26.43
C ILE A 518 9.69 5.25 -26.84
N GLU A 519 9.97 5.90 -27.97
CA GLU A 519 11.36 6.23 -28.36
C GLU A 519 12.06 7.07 -27.30
N LEU A 520 11.35 8.04 -26.72
CA LEU A 520 11.85 8.93 -25.67
C LEU A 520 11.88 8.26 -24.28
N GLN A 521 11.02 7.27 -24.03
CA GLN A 521 10.94 6.54 -22.77
C GLN A 521 10.61 5.05 -22.99
N PRO A 522 11.59 4.23 -23.41
CA PRO A 522 11.39 2.83 -23.81
C PRO A 522 10.92 1.89 -22.68
N ASN A 523 11.15 2.26 -21.42
CA ASN A 523 10.64 1.51 -20.26
C ASN A 523 9.36 2.13 -19.67
N GLY A 524 8.76 3.11 -20.35
CA GLY A 524 7.50 3.73 -19.93
C GLY A 524 6.31 2.77 -20.09
N SER A 525 5.96 2.03 -19.03
CA SER A 525 4.84 1.07 -19.06
C SER A 525 3.51 1.70 -19.50
N GLN A 526 3.23 2.91 -19.05
CA GLN A 526 2.05 3.68 -19.45
C GLN A 526 2.09 4.10 -20.92
N ALA A 527 3.26 4.45 -21.47
CA ALA A 527 3.41 4.80 -22.89
C ALA A 527 3.09 3.60 -23.78
N HIS A 528 3.62 2.41 -23.42
CA HIS A 528 3.27 1.15 -24.09
C HIS A 528 1.77 0.85 -24.03
N LEU A 529 1.13 1.05 -22.87
CA LEU A 529 -0.30 0.84 -22.72
C LEU A 529 -1.13 1.84 -23.53
N ILE A 530 -0.74 3.11 -23.58
CA ILE A 530 -1.44 4.13 -24.36
C ILE A 530 -1.35 3.82 -25.86
N LEU A 531 -0.16 3.46 -26.35
CA LEU A 531 0.02 3.06 -27.74
C LEU A 531 -0.77 1.78 -28.07
N SER A 532 -0.82 0.79 -27.17
CA SER A 532 -1.61 -0.41 -27.42
C SER A 532 -3.09 -0.09 -27.60
N VAL A 533 -3.64 0.83 -26.80
CA VAL A 533 -5.02 1.29 -27.00
C VAL A 533 -5.20 1.92 -28.37
N ALA A 534 -4.28 2.77 -28.83
CA ALA A 534 -4.36 3.37 -30.17
C ALA A 534 -4.29 2.32 -31.28
N LEU A 535 -3.36 1.36 -31.19
CA LEU A 535 -3.21 0.25 -32.14
C LEU A 535 -4.46 -0.65 -32.18
N CYS A 536 -5.04 -0.97 -31.02
CA CYS A 536 -6.27 -1.76 -30.92
C CYS A 536 -7.42 -1.10 -31.69
N TYR A 537 -7.61 0.21 -31.53
CA TYR A 537 -8.67 0.94 -32.24
C TYR A 537 -8.34 1.19 -33.72
N ALA A 538 -7.07 1.23 -34.07
CA ALA A 538 -6.58 1.22 -35.45
C ALA A 538 -6.60 -0.17 -36.10
N GLU A 539 -7.02 -1.21 -35.36
CA GLU A 539 -7.16 -2.61 -35.79
C GLU A 539 -5.85 -3.36 -36.03
N ASP A 540 -4.73 -2.82 -35.55
CA ASP A 540 -3.46 -3.53 -35.44
C ASP A 540 -3.42 -4.30 -34.10
N TYR A 541 -4.20 -5.38 -34.05
CA TYR A 541 -4.41 -6.14 -32.82
C TYR A 541 -3.15 -6.87 -32.35
N ASP A 542 -2.32 -7.36 -33.28
CA ASP A 542 -1.07 -8.04 -32.94
C ASP A 542 -0.08 -7.10 -32.26
N ALA A 543 0.13 -5.90 -32.83
CA ALA A 543 0.96 -4.90 -32.19
C ALA A 543 0.35 -4.45 -30.85
N SER A 544 -0.98 -4.27 -30.78
CA SER A 544 -1.66 -3.95 -29.52
C SER A 544 -1.38 -4.98 -28.41
N ILE A 545 -1.52 -6.28 -28.71
CA ILE A 545 -1.27 -7.36 -27.76
C ILE A 545 0.20 -7.35 -27.33
N ALA A 546 1.13 -7.18 -28.27
CA ALA A 546 2.57 -7.10 -27.97
C ALA A 546 2.89 -5.93 -27.02
N HIS A 547 2.35 -4.73 -27.29
CA HIS A 547 2.53 -3.56 -26.44
C HIS A 547 1.85 -3.71 -25.07
N CYS A 548 0.65 -4.33 -24.99
CA CYS A 548 0.01 -4.66 -23.72
C CYS A 548 0.88 -5.61 -22.86
N LYS A 549 1.41 -6.68 -23.46
CA LYS A 549 2.30 -7.63 -22.78
C LYS A 549 3.58 -6.95 -22.31
N LYS A 550 4.18 -6.08 -23.13
CA LYS A 550 5.35 -5.30 -22.74
C LYS A 550 5.04 -4.33 -21.59
N ALA A 551 3.89 -3.66 -21.63
CA ALA A 551 3.44 -2.78 -20.55
C ALA A 551 3.26 -3.53 -19.21
N ILE A 552 2.66 -4.73 -19.24
CA ILE A 552 2.52 -5.61 -18.07
C ILE A 552 3.89 -6.11 -17.60
N ARG A 553 4.81 -6.47 -18.53
CA ARG A 553 6.14 -6.91 -18.13
C ARG A 553 6.94 -5.80 -17.43
N LEU A 554 6.85 -4.57 -17.93
CA LEU A 554 7.44 -3.37 -17.31
C LEU A 554 6.76 -3.00 -15.99
N ASN A 555 5.51 -3.41 -15.77
CA ASN A 555 4.75 -3.18 -14.55
C ASN A 555 4.15 -4.50 -14.03
N PRO A 556 4.98 -5.42 -13.47
CA PRO A 556 4.59 -6.77 -13.04
C PRO A 556 3.38 -6.89 -12.12
N LEU A 557 3.09 -5.84 -11.34
CA LEU A 557 1.93 -5.69 -10.46
C LEU A 557 1.07 -4.50 -10.92
N PRO A 558 0.44 -4.57 -12.12
CA PRO A 558 -0.25 -3.44 -12.69
C PRO A 558 -1.67 -3.31 -12.13
N ALA A 559 -2.27 -2.13 -12.31
CA ALA A 559 -3.69 -1.94 -12.04
C ALA A 559 -4.56 -2.62 -13.13
N TYR A 560 -5.84 -2.86 -12.80
CA TYR A 560 -6.80 -3.62 -13.62
C TYR A 560 -6.84 -3.21 -15.11
N HIS A 561 -6.64 -1.93 -15.43
CA HIS A 561 -6.78 -1.40 -16.79
C HIS A 561 -5.73 -1.96 -17.77
N TYR A 562 -4.60 -2.48 -17.30
CA TYR A 562 -3.61 -3.17 -18.14
C TYR A 562 -4.17 -4.47 -18.70
N TYR A 563 -4.71 -5.30 -17.81
CA TYR A 563 -5.34 -6.57 -18.18
C TYR A 563 -6.64 -6.36 -18.97
N TYR A 564 -7.42 -5.32 -18.66
CA TYR A 564 -8.58 -4.94 -19.46
C TYR A 564 -8.20 -4.60 -20.91
N CYS A 565 -7.14 -3.79 -21.12
CA CYS A 565 -6.70 -3.44 -22.48
C CYS A 565 -6.15 -4.66 -23.24
N LEU A 566 -5.44 -5.56 -22.56
CA LEU A 566 -4.98 -6.82 -23.13
C LEU A 566 -6.18 -7.70 -23.54
N GLY A 567 -7.13 -7.90 -22.63
CA GLY A 567 -8.34 -8.68 -22.88
C GLY A 567 -9.19 -8.12 -24.02
N ARG A 568 -9.34 -6.78 -24.10
CA ARG A 568 -9.98 -6.12 -25.22
C ARG A 568 -9.26 -6.36 -26.55
N SER A 569 -7.93 -6.35 -26.54
CA SER A 569 -7.14 -6.58 -27.76
C SER A 569 -7.28 -8.02 -28.26
N TYR A 570 -7.25 -9.00 -27.35
CA TYR A 570 -7.55 -10.40 -27.68
C TYR A 570 -8.98 -10.58 -28.18
N TYR A 571 -9.96 -9.96 -27.51
CA TYR A 571 -11.36 -9.97 -27.91
C TYR A 571 -11.54 -9.44 -29.33
N ALA A 572 -10.97 -8.27 -29.63
CA ALA A 572 -11.08 -7.64 -30.94
C ALA A 572 -10.40 -8.45 -32.06
N LYS A 573 -9.33 -9.19 -31.72
CA LYS A 573 -8.67 -10.14 -32.62
C LYS A 573 -9.46 -11.46 -32.81
N GLY A 574 -10.47 -11.73 -31.99
CA GLY A 574 -11.22 -12.99 -31.99
C GLY A 574 -10.58 -14.12 -31.17
N GLN A 575 -9.56 -13.82 -30.36
CA GLN A 575 -8.93 -14.76 -29.43
C GLN A 575 -9.68 -14.78 -28.09
N TYR A 576 -10.89 -15.34 -28.09
CA TYR A 576 -11.84 -15.19 -26.97
C TYR A 576 -11.41 -15.88 -25.66
N ASP A 577 -10.72 -17.02 -25.72
CA ASP A 577 -10.21 -17.69 -24.51
C ASP A 577 -9.11 -16.86 -23.82
N ASP A 578 -8.14 -16.36 -24.59
CA ASP A 578 -7.11 -15.44 -24.08
C ASP A 578 -7.73 -14.14 -23.54
N ALA A 579 -8.80 -13.66 -24.18
CA ALA A 579 -9.57 -12.52 -23.71
C ALA A 579 -10.20 -12.80 -22.34
N LEU A 580 -10.83 -13.96 -22.13
CA LEU A 580 -11.38 -14.35 -20.82
C LEU A 580 -10.30 -14.39 -19.75
N THR A 581 -9.13 -14.98 -20.03
CA THR A 581 -8.02 -15.03 -19.07
C THR A 581 -7.61 -13.62 -18.62
N ALA A 582 -7.38 -12.70 -19.56
CA ALA A 582 -6.98 -11.34 -19.25
C ALA A 582 -8.12 -10.54 -18.58
N LEU A 583 -9.37 -10.68 -19.03
CA LEU A 583 -10.51 -9.99 -18.43
C LEU A 583 -10.80 -10.48 -17.00
N ASN A 584 -10.59 -11.76 -16.71
CA ASN A 584 -10.70 -12.28 -15.35
C ASN A 584 -9.62 -11.68 -14.43
N GLN A 585 -8.38 -11.52 -14.89
CA GLN A 585 -7.36 -10.78 -14.12
C GLN A 585 -7.76 -9.32 -13.86
N ALA A 586 -8.39 -8.66 -14.84
CA ALA A 586 -8.92 -7.32 -14.65
C ALA A 586 -10.08 -7.29 -13.63
N TYR A 587 -10.95 -8.30 -13.66
CA TYR A 587 -12.06 -8.47 -12.72
C TYR A 587 -11.58 -8.68 -11.29
N GLU A 588 -10.59 -9.55 -11.06
CA GLU A 588 -10.03 -9.78 -9.71
C GLU A 588 -9.46 -8.50 -9.08
N LEU A 589 -8.87 -7.62 -9.91
CA LEU A 589 -8.30 -6.35 -9.45
C LEU A 589 -9.32 -5.23 -9.30
N ALA A 590 -10.44 -5.28 -10.03
CA ALA A 590 -11.51 -4.29 -9.97
C ALA A 590 -12.89 -4.92 -10.24
N PRO A 591 -13.49 -5.59 -9.24
CA PRO A 591 -14.74 -6.34 -9.41
C PRO A 591 -15.95 -5.48 -9.80
N ASP A 592 -15.89 -4.18 -9.53
CA ASP A 592 -16.98 -3.23 -9.79
C ASP A 592 -16.77 -2.39 -11.07
N PHE A 593 -15.77 -2.72 -11.89
CA PHE A 593 -15.55 -2.02 -13.15
C PHE A 593 -16.47 -2.55 -14.25
N ALA A 594 -17.59 -1.86 -14.49
CA ALA A 594 -18.65 -2.28 -15.43
C ALA A 594 -18.16 -2.66 -16.85
N PRO A 595 -17.19 -1.97 -17.48
CA PRO A 595 -16.71 -2.34 -18.81
C PRO A 595 -16.06 -3.73 -18.88
N THR A 596 -15.45 -4.23 -17.78
CA THR A 596 -14.94 -5.61 -17.73
C THR A 596 -16.09 -6.61 -17.79
N HIS A 597 -17.17 -6.38 -17.02
CA HIS A 597 -18.36 -7.23 -17.06
C HIS A 597 -19.02 -7.25 -18.44
N MET A 598 -19.08 -6.11 -19.12
CA MET A 598 -19.60 -6.03 -20.49
C MET A 598 -18.78 -6.87 -21.47
N LEU A 599 -17.44 -6.76 -21.42
CA LEU A 599 -16.58 -7.59 -22.28
C LEU A 599 -16.64 -9.07 -21.92
N LEU A 600 -16.70 -9.43 -20.63
CA LEU A 600 -16.91 -10.82 -20.21
C LEU A 600 -18.24 -11.36 -20.74
N ALA A 601 -19.33 -10.61 -20.59
CA ALA A 601 -20.66 -11.00 -21.06
C ALA A 601 -20.70 -11.28 -22.57
N THR A 602 -20.12 -10.37 -23.36
CA THR A 602 -20.04 -10.52 -24.81
C THR A 602 -19.10 -11.66 -25.23
N THR A 603 -17.99 -11.86 -24.52
CA THR A 603 -17.08 -12.99 -24.77
C THR A 603 -17.75 -14.33 -24.49
N TYR A 604 -18.42 -14.48 -23.34
CA TYR A 604 -19.20 -15.68 -23.00
C TYR A 604 -20.32 -15.93 -24.00
N SER A 605 -21.00 -14.86 -24.44
CA SER A 605 -22.05 -14.92 -25.46
C SER A 605 -21.54 -15.49 -26.79
N ILE A 606 -20.36 -15.06 -27.24
CA ILE A 606 -19.72 -15.55 -28.47
C ILE A 606 -19.30 -17.01 -28.32
N LEU A 607 -18.77 -17.40 -27.16
CA LEU A 607 -18.37 -18.77 -26.83
C LEU A 607 -19.56 -19.71 -26.54
N GLY A 608 -20.81 -19.24 -26.62
CA GLY A 608 -22.01 -20.04 -26.37
C GLY A 608 -22.30 -20.32 -24.89
N ARG A 609 -21.56 -19.69 -23.96
CA ARG A 609 -21.71 -19.83 -22.49
C ARG A 609 -22.84 -18.93 -21.97
N LYS A 610 -24.08 -19.28 -22.34
CA LYS A 610 -25.28 -18.45 -22.16
C LYS A 610 -25.56 -18.02 -20.71
N GLY A 611 -25.37 -18.91 -19.73
CA GLY A 611 -25.62 -18.60 -18.32
C GLY A 611 -24.70 -17.52 -17.78
N GLU A 612 -23.41 -17.66 -18.05
CA GLU A 612 -22.37 -16.71 -17.63
C GLU A 612 -22.48 -15.38 -18.37
N ALA A 613 -22.82 -15.43 -19.67
CA ALA A 613 -23.10 -14.24 -20.46
C ALA A 613 -24.20 -13.37 -19.82
N ARG A 614 -25.33 -13.99 -19.44
CA ARG A 614 -26.44 -13.28 -18.79
C ARG A 614 -26.07 -12.76 -17.40
N SER A 615 -25.31 -13.54 -16.62
CA SER A 615 -24.85 -13.14 -15.28
C SER A 615 -23.95 -11.91 -15.34
N ALA A 616 -22.94 -11.94 -16.23
CA ALA A 616 -22.03 -10.82 -16.45
C ALA A 616 -22.76 -9.60 -17.04
N ALA A 617 -23.71 -9.80 -17.97
CA ALA A 617 -24.52 -8.72 -18.52
C ALA A 617 -25.34 -8.02 -17.44
N LYS A 618 -26.03 -8.79 -16.59
CA LYS A 618 -26.78 -8.27 -15.45
C LYS A 618 -25.88 -7.43 -14.54
N ARG A 619 -24.68 -7.92 -14.21
CA ARG A 619 -23.74 -7.18 -13.37
C ARG A 619 -23.25 -5.88 -14.03
N ALA A 620 -22.96 -5.90 -15.33
CA ALA A 620 -22.60 -4.70 -16.08
C ALA A 620 -23.70 -3.63 -16.03
N ILE A 621 -24.96 -4.03 -16.22
CA ILE A 621 -26.13 -3.14 -16.21
C ILE A 621 -26.39 -2.59 -14.80
N GLU A 622 -26.26 -3.41 -13.75
CA GLU A 622 -26.39 -2.96 -12.36
C GLU A 622 -25.35 -1.89 -11.99
N LEU A 623 -24.10 -2.07 -12.43
CA LEU A 623 -23.01 -1.14 -12.16
C LEU A 623 -23.09 0.13 -13.01
N ALA A 624 -23.56 0.02 -14.25
CA ALA A 624 -23.62 1.11 -15.21
C ALA A 624 -24.85 0.99 -16.12
N PRO A 625 -26.03 1.48 -15.68
CA PRO A 625 -27.28 1.36 -16.43
C PRO A 625 -27.28 2.02 -17.82
N HIS A 626 -26.33 2.93 -18.08
CA HIS A 626 -26.17 3.61 -19.37
C HIS A 626 -25.48 2.73 -20.44
N ILE A 627 -24.92 1.57 -20.07
CA ILE A 627 -24.31 0.64 -21.04
C ILE A 627 -25.45 -0.11 -21.76
N THR A 628 -25.87 0.45 -22.90
CA THR A 628 -26.86 -0.14 -23.81
C THR A 628 -26.24 -0.43 -25.19
N VAL A 629 -26.95 -1.19 -26.02
CA VAL A 629 -26.53 -1.45 -27.41
C VAL A 629 -26.37 -0.15 -28.20
N SER A 630 -27.29 0.80 -28.04
CA SER A 630 -27.27 2.12 -28.69
C SER A 630 -26.10 2.97 -28.21
N PHE A 631 -25.83 2.97 -26.89
CA PHE A 631 -24.67 3.68 -26.36
C PHE A 631 -23.36 3.16 -26.97
N ILE A 632 -23.20 1.84 -27.11
CA ILE A 632 -22.00 1.25 -27.72
C ILE A 632 -21.89 1.59 -29.21
N LYS A 633 -23.01 1.60 -29.95
CA LYS A 633 -23.02 2.04 -31.37
C LYS A 633 -22.51 3.47 -31.52
N GLU A 634 -22.94 4.38 -30.65
CA GLU A 634 -22.56 5.80 -30.71
C GLU A 634 -21.13 6.06 -30.23
N THR A 635 -20.66 5.31 -29.24
CA THR A 635 -19.35 5.54 -28.60
C THR A 635 -18.21 4.69 -29.15
N TRP A 636 -18.49 3.79 -30.09
CA TRP A 636 -17.49 2.91 -30.69
C TRP A 636 -16.35 3.68 -31.37
N LEU A 637 -15.10 3.42 -30.96
CA LEU A 637 -13.92 4.12 -31.45
C LEU A 637 -13.07 3.32 -32.46
N TYR A 638 -13.46 2.12 -32.88
CA TYR A 638 -12.64 1.38 -33.86
C TYR A 638 -12.79 1.97 -35.27
N ARG A 639 -11.77 1.74 -36.09
CA ARG A 639 -11.65 2.21 -37.46
C ARG A 639 -12.77 1.69 -38.37
N THR A 640 -13.18 0.43 -38.22
CA THR A 640 -14.22 -0.23 -39.04
C THR A 640 -15.44 -0.64 -38.21
N ARG A 641 -16.53 -0.97 -38.91
CA ARG A 641 -17.82 -1.39 -38.31
C ARG A 641 -17.93 -2.88 -38.04
N THR A 642 -17.09 -3.73 -38.66
CA THR A 642 -17.23 -5.19 -38.59
C THR A 642 -17.14 -5.74 -37.17
N GLY A 643 -16.17 -5.27 -36.38
CA GLY A 643 -16.05 -5.66 -34.97
C GLY A 643 -17.22 -5.16 -34.11
N MET A 644 -17.81 -4.02 -34.46
CA MET A 644 -18.94 -3.43 -33.75
C MET A 644 -20.18 -4.34 -33.85
N GLU A 645 -20.47 -4.86 -35.04
CA GLU A 645 -21.64 -5.70 -35.29
C GLU A 645 -21.58 -7.01 -34.50
N ILE A 646 -20.40 -7.64 -34.45
CA ILE A 646 -20.16 -8.85 -33.64
C ILE A 646 -20.43 -8.55 -32.15
N THR A 647 -19.90 -7.44 -31.64
CA THR A 647 -20.11 -7.05 -30.24
C THR A 647 -21.58 -6.72 -29.95
N ILE A 648 -22.26 -5.99 -30.83
CA ILE A 648 -23.69 -5.66 -30.69
C ILE A 648 -24.54 -6.93 -30.64
N GLU A 649 -24.30 -7.87 -31.54
CA GLU A 649 -25.05 -9.13 -31.56
C GLU A 649 -24.74 -9.98 -30.33
N ALA A 650 -23.49 -10.00 -29.88
CA ALA A 650 -23.11 -10.64 -28.63
C ALA A 650 -23.81 -10.00 -27.41
N MET A 651 -23.93 -8.66 -27.38
CA MET A 651 -24.64 -7.92 -26.33
C MET A 651 -26.13 -8.28 -26.30
N ARG A 652 -26.81 -8.28 -27.46
CA ARG A 652 -28.22 -8.67 -27.56
C ARG A 652 -28.47 -10.07 -27.04
N ARG A 653 -27.65 -11.04 -27.49
CA ARG A 653 -27.73 -12.43 -27.01
C ARG A 653 -27.46 -12.57 -25.51
N ALA A 654 -26.61 -11.71 -24.95
CA ALA A 654 -26.33 -11.67 -23.51
C ALA A 654 -27.43 -10.98 -22.67
N GLY A 655 -28.35 -10.24 -23.32
CA GLY A 655 -29.50 -9.59 -22.67
C GLY A 655 -29.28 -8.13 -22.29
N PHE A 656 -28.39 -7.41 -22.98
CA PHE A 656 -28.27 -5.95 -22.81
C PHE A 656 -29.49 -5.22 -23.37
N PRO A 657 -29.91 -4.10 -22.74
CA PRO A 657 -30.96 -3.24 -23.27
C PRO A 657 -30.52 -2.57 -24.58
N GLU A 658 -31.48 -2.25 -25.44
CA GLU A 658 -31.22 -1.56 -26.71
C GLU A 658 -30.68 -0.14 -26.53
#